data_AF-A0A136IR60-F1
#
_entry.id   AF-A0A136IR60-F1
#
_cell.length_a   1.000
_cell.length_b   1.000
_cell.length_c   1.000
_cell.angle_alpha   90.00
_cell.angle_beta   90.00
_cell.angle_gamma   90.00
#
_symmetry.space_group_name_H-M   'P 1'
#
loop_
_entity.id
_entity.type
_entity.pdbx_description
1 polymer ?
#
loop_
_entity_poly.entity_id
_entity_poly.type
_entity_poly.pdbx_seq_one_letter_code
_entity_poly.pdbx_strand_id
1 'polypeptide(L)'
;MLRFPLSSPDRPTVLKGCTSQITDAEEAPGTFGPLALSNADVVNTTVPVQTGWSGPPASQRAASNIFEAALKLKHQVALNPNNRLTAIFAKSGKSVVGLYAGTQVHRSTLAALMTDFVRHVNNQELGTPSHLVMQVCGPTGERSATAVFGVMADADGDLPSVHKALSGWANGECVGGFDGSSTSQGQTMALISAVPLTQDSTTTPMTNQTQTNSTMLLGRHRRFASSMQHHQPLPQRRRRAGTCRAAKVDFGDSCWSVAQEKCGISLQELYTLNGIDDSYCASMATGEELCCSDRGGQMSRECYTLPWALTADDGECKYTVIEEKDRCGAIATRCNLSLAKLVEYNGGDQTAFCNNLKPKTAACCSSGRKPDFKPKPQANGDCAVHEVQKDDGCWAIADKYHLNQTELHKLNVGKTWGWAGCGSLLADQKICISEGRPPMPVQVQNVTCGPQVIGTDRPQDGIDIADLNPCPLKVCCSGWGYCGLTDEFCTDTSIENTPGTHKPNTNGCISNCGKIEITNNKTPPESFLRVGYFEAWNGNRPCLNMDVTEIGDPITHIHFAFGHISNDFVPSLDPEVTEQWVKFLKMSGPKKIISFGGWAFSNEPGTSHIMRQGVKPANRQKFADNIVKFVVDNKLDGVDFDWEYPGADDIEGSDPGTKEDGINYLKFLTTVRNGLPKEKSLAIAAPASYWYLRNFPIELMAKVLSYIVYMTYDLHGQWDAGSKWASTGCANGDCLRSHINITETINSLAMITRAGVPSHKVIVGITSYGRSFKMVDANCWGPSCLYLGSRNQSPAQPGKCTNTGGYIANGEIDDIIKKKAGPIRELFDEESDSDILIYNNVEYVGYMSQKTKDRRVAKYKGLNFGGATDWAVDL
;
A
#
# COMPACT_ATOMS: atom_id res chain seq x y z
N MET A 1 -15.46 -23.81 -20.41
CA MET A 1 -15.33 -23.00 -21.65
C MET A 1 -14.82 -21.62 -21.28
N LEU A 2 -13.66 -21.22 -21.82
CA LEU A 2 -13.09 -19.88 -21.64
C LEU A 2 -13.81 -18.90 -22.58
N ARG A 3 -14.15 -17.70 -22.08
CA ARG A 3 -14.90 -16.69 -22.87
C ARG A 3 -14.04 -15.87 -23.84
N PHE A 4 -12.70 -15.96 -23.85
CA PHE A 4 -11.84 -15.20 -24.78
C PHE A 4 -10.50 -15.90 -25.12
N PRO A 5 -9.85 -15.59 -26.27
CA PRO A 5 -8.61 -16.24 -26.72
C PRO A 5 -7.34 -15.73 -26.01
N LEU A 6 -6.39 -16.63 -25.79
CA LEU A 6 -5.10 -16.45 -25.08
C LEU A 6 -4.03 -15.60 -25.81
N SER A 7 -4.36 -14.99 -26.95
CA SER A 7 -3.40 -14.34 -27.85
C SER A 7 -3.32 -12.81 -27.76
N SER A 8 -4.00 -12.18 -26.79
CA SER A 8 -3.98 -10.71 -26.65
C SER A 8 -2.69 -10.22 -25.95
N PRO A 9 -1.86 -9.37 -26.59
CA PRO A 9 -0.55 -8.97 -26.05
C PRO A 9 -0.61 -7.97 -24.87
N ASP A 10 -1.76 -7.32 -24.63
CA ASP A 10 -1.83 -6.14 -23.74
C ASP A 10 -2.59 -6.35 -22.42
N ARG A 11 -2.64 -7.58 -21.87
CA ARG A 11 -3.25 -7.82 -20.55
C ARG A 11 -2.49 -8.84 -19.68
N PRO A 12 -2.17 -8.52 -18.41
CA PRO A 12 -1.73 -9.54 -17.46
C PRO A 12 -2.89 -10.49 -17.16
N THR A 13 -2.75 -11.75 -17.58
CA THR A 13 -3.76 -12.80 -17.36
C THR A 13 -3.17 -13.82 -16.39
N VAL A 14 -3.83 -14.03 -15.25
CA VAL A 14 -3.47 -15.11 -14.31
C VAL A 14 -4.21 -16.37 -14.74
N LEU A 15 -3.48 -17.37 -15.23
CA LEU A 15 -4.02 -18.71 -15.45
C LEU A 15 -3.96 -19.47 -14.12
N LYS A 16 -5.12 -19.73 -13.52
CA LYS A 16 -5.25 -20.71 -12.43
C LYS A 16 -5.49 -22.07 -13.05
N GLY A 17 -4.58 -23.03 -12.84
CA GLY A 17 -4.87 -24.43 -13.12
C GLY A 17 -6.01 -24.90 -12.20
N CYS A 18 -7.06 -25.49 -12.76
CA CYS A 18 -8.03 -26.21 -11.95
C CYS A 18 -7.31 -27.43 -11.36
N THR A 19 -7.29 -27.56 -10.04
CA THR A 19 -7.15 -28.86 -9.41
C THR A 19 -8.36 -29.69 -9.84
N SER A 20 -8.15 -30.75 -10.63
CA SER A 20 -9.14 -31.83 -10.63
C SER A 20 -9.20 -32.33 -9.19
N GLN A 21 -10.34 -32.15 -8.53
CA GLN A 21 -10.64 -33.01 -7.40
C GLN A 21 -10.51 -34.45 -7.92
N ILE A 22 -9.51 -35.16 -7.40
CA ILE A 22 -9.60 -36.60 -7.35
C ILE A 22 -10.83 -36.83 -6.47
N THR A 23 -11.89 -37.27 -7.13
CA THR A 23 -13.19 -37.57 -6.56
C THR A 23 -13.03 -38.51 -5.37
N ASP A 24 -13.69 -38.14 -4.27
CA ASP A 24 -14.02 -39.05 -3.18
C ASP A 24 -14.59 -40.35 -3.76
N ALA A 25 -13.90 -41.46 -3.50
CA ALA A 25 -14.47 -42.79 -3.61
C ALA A 25 -14.09 -43.55 -2.35
N GLU A 26 -15.09 -43.65 -1.47
CA GLU A 26 -15.29 -44.65 -0.41
C GLU A 26 -14.28 -44.72 0.74
N GLU A 27 -14.60 -44.02 1.84
CA GLU A 27 -14.61 -44.65 3.17
C GLU A 27 -15.55 -43.93 4.18
N ALA A 28 -16.16 -44.77 5.04
CA ALA A 28 -17.32 -44.64 5.92
C ALA A 28 -17.45 -43.43 6.89
N PRO A 29 -18.66 -43.18 7.47
CA PRO A 29 -18.92 -42.04 8.36
C PRO A 29 -18.24 -42.22 9.72
N GLY A 30 -17.02 -41.71 9.84
CA GLY A 30 -16.31 -41.52 11.10
C GLY A 30 -16.14 -40.03 11.39
N THR A 31 -16.62 -39.60 12.55
CA THR A 31 -16.54 -38.24 13.08
C THR A 31 -15.10 -37.69 13.12
N PHE A 32 -14.67 -36.94 12.12
CA PHE A 32 -13.57 -35.96 12.24
C PHE A 32 -13.86 -34.76 11.32
N GLY A 33 -14.16 -33.62 11.93
CA GLY A 33 -14.12 -32.32 11.24
C GLY A 33 -12.67 -31.95 10.86
N PRO A 34 -12.46 -30.88 10.07
CA PRO A 34 -11.11 -30.44 9.71
C PRO A 34 -10.33 -30.15 10.99
N LEU A 35 -9.26 -30.91 11.23
CA LEU A 35 -8.34 -30.69 12.33
C LEU A 35 -7.75 -29.27 12.19
N ALA A 36 -8.00 -28.44 13.19
CA ALA A 36 -7.21 -27.25 13.44
C ALA A 36 -5.80 -27.70 13.83
N LEU A 37 -4.84 -27.54 12.91
CA LEU A 37 -3.43 -27.80 13.20
C LEU A 37 -2.90 -26.69 14.11
N SER A 38 -2.40 -27.07 15.29
CA SER A 38 -1.65 -26.19 16.18
C SER A 38 -0.24 -25.95 15.61
N ASN A 39 0.44 -24.89 16.05
CA ASN A 39 1.80 -24.52 15.63
C ASN A 39 2.90 -25.54 16.01
N ALA A 40 2.57 -26.76 16.46
CA ALA A 40 3.52 -27.75 16.98
C ALA A 40 4.19 -28.62 15.91
N ASP A 41 3.80 -28.54 14.63
CA ASP A 41 4.22 -29.51 13.59
C ASP A 41 5.23 -28.97 12.56
N VAL A 42 5.91 -27.85 12.82
CA VAL A 42 6.89 -27.27 11.88
C VAL A 42 8.31 -27.77 12.20
N VAL A 43 8.90 -28.54 11.28
CA VAL A 43 10.28 -29.04 11.37
C VAL A 43 11.19 -28.20 10.47
N ASN A 44 12.27 -27.67 11.05
CA ASN A 44 13.28 -26.95 10.29
C ASN A 44 14.36 -27.92 9.78
N THR A 45 14.49 -28.04 8.46
CA THR A 45 15.48 -28.90 7.80
C THR A 45 16.35 -28.07 6.89
N THR A 46 17.67 -28.22 6.97
CA THR A 46 18.59 -27.59 6.02
C THR A 46 18.64 -28.41 4.74
N VAL A 47 18.32 -27.77 3.61
CA VAL A 47 18.29 -28.45 2.31
C VAL A 47 19.05 -27.65 1.26
N PRO A 48 19.78 -28.31 0.35
CA PRO A 48 20.45 -27.62 -0.75
C PRO A 48 19.42 -27.04 -1.73
N VAL A 49 19.64 -25.80 -2.15
CA VAL A 49 18.88 -25.17 -3.24
C VAL A 49 19.74 -25.19 -4.50
N GLN A 50 19.21 -25.78 -5.56
CA GLN A 50 19.86 -25.81 -6.87
C GLN A 50 19.34 -24.67 -7.73
N THR A 51 20.26 -23.92 -8.32
CA THR A 51 20.02 -22.93 -9.36
C THR A 51 20.61 -23.44 -10.66
N GLY A 52 19.80 -23.56 -11.71
CA GLY A 52 20.21 -24.00 -13.05
C GLY A 52 19.88 -22.95 -14.09
N TRP A 53 20.71 -22.83 -15.13
CA TRP A 53 20.50 -21.86 -16.20
C TRP A 53 20.93 -22.38 -17.58
N SER A 54 20.24 -21.91 -18.61
CA SER A 54 20.54 -22.21 -20.02
C SER A 54 20.25 -21.01 -20.92
N GLY A 55 20.90 -21.00 -22.07
CA GLY A 55 20.75 -19.96 -23.09
C GLY A 55 21.55 -18.68 -22.81
N PRO A 56 21.60 -17.76 -23.78
CA PRO A 56 22.32 -16.49 -23.64
C PRO A 56 21.69 -15.59 -22.54
N PRO A 57 22.38 -14.55 -22.07
CA PRO A 57 21.80 -13.54 -21.21
C PRO A 57 20.58 -12.88 -21.87
N ALA A 58 19.47 -12.81 -21.14
CA ALA A 58 18.25 -12.15 -21.56
C ALA A 58 18.49 -10.65 -21.76
N SER A 59 17.76 -10.04 -22.70
CA SER A 59 17.77 -8.58 -22.85
C SER A 59 17.34 -7.89 -21.55
N GLN A 60 17.80 -6.66 -21.30
CA GLN A 60 17.44 -5.90 -20.10
C GLN A 60 15.91 -5.77 -19.89
N ARG A 61 15.15 -5.66 -20.99
CA ARG A 61 13.68 -5.67 -20.97
C ARG A 61 13.11 -7.03 -20.56
N ALA A 62 13.68 -8.13 -21.04
CA ALA A 62 13.24 -9.48 -20.66
C ALA A 62 13.61 -9.81 -19.20
N ALA A 63 14.79 -9.39 -18.72
CA ALA A 63 15.17 -9.50 -17.31
C ALA A 63 14.22 -8.71 -16.38
N SER A 64 13.88 -7.48 -16.76
CA SER A 64 12.87 -6.67 -16.03
C SER A 64 11.49 -7.32 -16.05
N ASN A 65 11.07 -7.93 -17.16
CA ASN A 65 9.82 -8.68 -17.22
C ASN A 65 9.81 -9.93 -16.33
N ILE A 66 10.92 -10.69 -16.29
CA ILE A 66 11.08 -11.82 -15.38
C ILE A 66 11.00 -11.34 -13.92
N PHE A 67 11.66 -10.23 -13.60
CA PHE A 67 11.64 -9.63 -12.27
C PHE A 67 10.21 -9.25 -11.84
N GLU A 68 9.47 -8.55 -12.69
CA GLU A 68 8.07 -8.16 -12.43
C GLU A 68 7.15 -9.37 -12.26
N ALA A 69 7.29 -10.39 -13.11
CA ALA A 69 6.51 -11.62 -13.00
C ALA A 69 6.85 -12.39 -11.70
N ALA A 70 8.12 -12.48 -11.34
CA ALA A 70 8.59 -13.10 -10.10
C ALA A 70 8.14 -12.34 -8.84
N LEU A 71 8.15 -11.00 -8.88
CA LEU A 71 7.67 -10.14 -7.80
C LEU A 71 6.17 -10.29 -7.57
N LYS A 72 5.38 -10.39 -8.65
CA LYS A 72 3.94 -10.70 -8.56
C LYS A 72 3.67 -12.08 -7.96
N LEU A 73 4.45 -13.11 -8.32
CA LEU A 73 4.34 -14.43 -7.70
C LEU A 73 4.67 -14.39 -6.20
N LYS A 74 5.75 -13.69 -5.82
CA LYS A 74 6.12 -13.48 -4.41
C LYS A 74 4.98 -12.82 -3.63
N HIS A 75 4.37 -11.79 -4.18
CA HIS A 75 3.23 -11.10 -3.55
C HIS A 75 1.99 -12.00 -3.45
N GLN A 76 1.67 -12.76 -4.51
CA GLN A 76 0.53 -13.66 -4.53
C GLN A 76 0.65 -14.80 -3.51
N VAL A 77 1.87 -15.31 -3.30
CA VAL A 77 2.19 -16.28 -2.25
C VAL A 77 1.97 -15.69 -0.86
N ALA A 78 2.34 -14.43 -0.64
CA ALA A 78 2.18 -13.76 0.66
C ALA A 78 0.70 -13.53 1.05
N LEU A 79 -0.20 -13.43 0.06
CA LEU A 79 -1.62 -13.15 0.26
C LEU A 79 -2.50 -14.41 0.47
N ASN A 80 -1.97 -15.62 0.28
CA ASN A 80 -2.76 -16.85 0.32
C ASN A 80 -2.20 -17.81 1.40
N PRO A 81 -2.57 -17.63 2.69
CA PRO A 81 -1.85 -18.18 3.84
C PRO A 81 -2.03 -19.69 4.10
N ASN A 82 -2.73 -20.41 3.22
CA ASN A 82 -3.01 -21.84 3.42
C ASN A 82 -1.89 -22.69 2.79
N ASN A 83 -1.39 -23.70 3.53
CA ASN A 83 -0.39 -24.67 3.06
C ASN A 83 -0.97 -25.71 2.06
N ARG A 84 -1.61 -25.21 0.99
CA ARG A 84 -2.12 -26.04 -0.12
C ARG A 84 -1.08 -26.09 -1.24
N LEU A 85 -1.13 -27.19 -2.01
CA LEU A 85 -0.32 -27.35 -3.21
C LEU A 85 -0.53 -26.14 -4.12
N THR A 86 0.55 -25.42 -4.39
CA THR A 86 0.51 -24.12 -5.07
C THR A 86 1.24 -24.23 -6.39
N ALA A 87 0.50 -24.16 -7.51
CA ALA A 87 1.03 -24.09 -8.86
C ALA A 87 0.51 -22.80 -9.52
N ILE A 88 1.39 -21.83 -9.78
CA ILE A 88 1.02 -20.50 -10.28
C ILE A 88 1.93 -20.11 -11.43
N PHE A 89 1.34 -19.56 -12.50
CA PHE A 89 2.06 -18.90 -13.57
C PHE A 89 1.86 -17.39 -13.49
N ALA A 90 2.91 -16.62 -13.74
CA ALA A 90 2.88 -15.20 -13.99
C ALA A 90 3.54 -14.90 -15.34
N LYS A 91 3.02 -13.90 -16.04
CA LYS A 91 3.54 -13.43 -17.31
C LYS A 91 3.70 -11.92 -17.25
N SER A 92 4.81 -11.42 -17.78
CA SER A 92 5.07 -10.00 -18.00
C SER A 92 5.73 -9.82 -19.36
N GLY A 93 5.18 -8.98 -20.23
CA GLY A 93 5.60 -8.91 -21.63
C GLY A 93 5.54 -10.29 -22.31
N LYS A 94 6.66 -10.75 -22.87
CA LYS A 94 6.80 -12.11 -23.42
C LYS A 94 7.24 -13.14 -22.39
N SER A 95 7.89 -12.72 -21.32
CA SER A 95 8.50 -13.61 -20.34
C SER A 95 7.47 -14.28 -19.43
N VAL A 96 7.71 -15.53 -19.08
CA VAL A 96 6.83 -16.36 -18.25
C VAL A 96 7.60 -16.89 -17.05
N VAL A 97 6.99 -16.85 -15.88
CA VAL A 97 7.52 -17.43 -14.64
C VAL A 97 6.49 -18.39 -14.07
N GLY A 98 6.90 -19.61 -13.76
CA GLY A 98 6.08 -20.62 -13.10
C GLY A 98 6.65 -20.96 -11.73
N LEU A 99 5.76 -21.13 -10.75
CA LEU A 99 6.06 -21.52 -9.37
C LEU A 99 5.29 -22.78 -9.00
N TYR A 100 5.98 -23.73 -8.39
CA TYR A 100 5.43 -24.89 -7.70
C TYR A 100 5.90 -24.92 -6.24
N ALA A 101 4.96 -25.15 -5.32
CA ALA A 101 5.25 -25.46 -3.93
C ALA A 101 4.34 -26.59 -3.43
N GLY A 102 4.95 -27.66 -2.93
CA GLY A 102 4.25 -28.78 -2.31
C GLY A 102 3.60 -28.39 -0.97
N THR A 103 2.64 -29.19 -0.52
CA THR A 103 1.82 -28.92 0.69
C THR A 103 2.60 -28.85 1.99
N GLN A 104 3.78 -29.47 2.09
CA GLN A 104 4.63 -29.44 3.28
C GLN A 104 5.58 -28.24 3.32
N VAL A 105 5.72 -27.48 2.23
CA VAL A 105 6.57 -26.29 2.23
C VAL A 105 5.88 -25.17 3.02
N HIS A 106 6.41 -24.85 4.21
CA HIS A 106 5.81 -23.83 5.07
C HIS A 106 5.90 -22.43 4.41
N ARG A 107 4.89 -21.59 4.65
CA ARG A 107 4.78 -20.23 4.09
C ARG A 107 6.01 -19.34 4.27
N SER A 108 6.68 -19.41 5.44
CA SER A 108 7.89 -18.62 5.70
C SER A 108 9.04 -19.02 4.78
N THR A 109 9.17 -20.32 4.53
CA THR A 109 10.15 -20.89 3.61
C THR A 109 9.85 -20.48 2.17
N LEU A 110 8.60 -20.56 1.75
CA LEU A 110 8.19 -20.19 0.40
C LEU A 110 8.45 -18.70 0.12
N ALA A 111 8.19 -17.82 1.09
CA ALA A 111 8.50 -16.40 0.99
C ALA A 111 10.01 -16.10 0.95
N ALA A 112 10.83 -16.85 1.70
CA ALA A 112 12.28 -16.74 1.68
C ALA A 112 12.86 -17.17 0.32
N LEU A 113 12.45 -18.34 -0.18
CA LEU A 113 12.89 -18.85 -1.49
C LEU A 113 12.46 -17.93 -2.64
N MET A 114 11.23 -17.42 -2.63
CA MET A 114 10.83 -16.43 -3.64
C MET A 114 11.59 -15.12 -3.54
N THR A 115 12.01 -14.72 -2.34
CA THR A 115 12.89 -13.55 -2.15
C THR A 115 14.28 -13.79 -2.73
N ASP A 116 14.81 -14.97 -2.57
CA ASP A 116 16.13 -15.34 -3.11
C ASP A 116 16.10 -15.46 -4.63
N PHE A 117 15.03 -16.00 -5.21
CA PHE A 117 14.83 -16.02 -6.66
C PHE A 117 14.77 -14.61 -7.24
N VAL A 118 13.97 -13.72 -6.63
CA VAL A 118 13.88 -12.31 -7.05
C VAL A 118 15.23 -11.60 -6.93
N ARG A 119 16.01 -11.90 -5.87
CA ARG A 119 17.37 -11.35 -5.71
C ARG A 119 18.32 -11.85 -6.80
N HIS A 120 18.21 -13.13 -7.18
CA HIS A 120 19.02 -13.72 -8.25
C HIS A 120 18.71 -13.08 -9.60
N VAL A 121 17.44 -12.82 -9.90
CA VAL A 121 17.03 -12.11 -11.13
C VAL A 121 17.50 -10.65 -11.13
N ASN A 122 17.50 -9.98 -9.97
CA ASN A 122 17.87 -8.57 -9.86
C ASN A 122 19.38 -8.30 -9.88
N ASN A 123 20.22 -9.33 -9.67
CA ASN A 123 21.67 -9.15 -9.61
C ASN A 123 22.26 -8.90 -11.00
N GLN A 124 22.68 -7.65 -11.26
CA GLN A 124 23.08 -7.15 -12.58
C GLN A 124 24.48 -7.62 -13.02
N GLU A 125 25.30 -8.17 -12.12
CA GLU A 125 26.71 -8.52 -12.42
C GLU A 125 26.87 -9.78 -13.28
N LEU A 126 25.85 -10.65 -13.36
CA LEU A 126 25.90 -11.93 -14.10
C LEU A 126 25.01 -11.96 -15.35
N GLY A 127 24.08 -11.01 -15.49
CA GLY A 127 23.01 -11.04 -16.49
C GLY A 127 22.00 -12.17 -16.20
N THR A 128 20.69 -11.89 -16.34
CA THR A 128 19.66 -12.92 -16.15
C THR A 128 19.68 -13.88 -17.37
N PRO A 129 19.88 -15.19 -17.21
CA PRO A 129 19.83 -16.13 -18.34
C PRO A 129 18.44 -16.21 -18.98
N SER A 130 18.35 -16.55 -20.27
CA SER A 130 17.07 -16.74 -20.96
C SER A 130 16.19 -17.82 -20.33
N HIS A 131 16.81 -18.87 -19.76
CA HIS A 131 16.12 -19.88 -18.96
C HIS A 131 16.78 -19.95 -17.58
N LEU A 132 16.01 -19.71 -16.52
CA LEU A 132 16.49 -19.73 -15.14
C LEU A 132 15.59 -20.59 -14.27
N VAL A 133 16.16 -21.54 -13.55
CA VAL A 133 15.46 -22.42 -12.62
C VAL A 133 16.09 -22.31 -11.23
N MET A 134 15.25 -22.23 -10.20
CA MET A 134 15.65 -22.43 -8.82
C MET A 134 14.73 -23.45 -8.16
N GLN A 135 15.31 -24.53 -7.63
CA GLN A 135 14.55 -25.67 -7.14
C GLN A 135 15.15 -26.31 -5.90
N VAL A 136 14.27 -26.87 -5.09
CA VAL A 136 14.57 -27.79 -4.00
C VAL A 136 13.88 -29.09 -4.31
N CYS A 137 14.67 -30.04 -4.80
CA CYS A 137 14.25 -31.39 -5.16
C CYS A 137 15.37 -32.37 -4.72
N GLY A 138 15.02 -33.63 -4.48
CA GLY A 138 16.00 -34.66 -4.06
C GLY A 138 16.62 -35.37 -5.26
N PRO A 139 17.63 -36.26 -5.06
CA PRO A 139 17.96 -37.27 -6.06
C PRO A 139 16.66 -37.97 -6.52
N THR A 140 16.51 -38.23 -7.81
CA THR A 140 15.30 -38.82 -8.41
C THR A 140 14.77 -39.97 -7.54
N GLY A 141 13.60 -39.79 -6.92
CA GLY A 141 12.92 -40.80 -6.08
C GLY A 141 12.99 -40.61 -4.56
N GLU A 142 13.75 -39.64 -4.02
CA GLU A 142 13.91 -39.48 -2.55
C GLU A 142 12.99 -38.43 -1.89
N ARG A 143 12.32 -37.55 -2.66
CA ARG A 143 11.41 -36.53 -2.10
C ARG A 143 10.02 -36.60 -2.73
N SER A 144 9.00 -36.65 -1.86
CA SER A 144 7.60 -36.53 -2.26
C SER A 144 7.33 -35.15 -2.88
N ALA A 145 6.44 -35.08 -3.88
CA ALA A 145 5.97 -33.83 -4.47
C ALA A 145 5.43 -32.83 -3.42
N THR A 146 4.97 -33.33 -2.26
CA THR A 146 4.53 -32.51 -1.14
C THR A 146 5.65 -31.68 -0.48
N ALA A 147 6.93 -32.07 -0.65
CA ALA A 147 8.09 -31.38 -0.08
C ALA A 147 8.99 -30.71 -1.15
N VAL A 148 8.49 -30.56 -2.38
CA VAL A 148 9.22 -29.94 -3.50
C VAL A 148 8.89 -28.45 -3.60
N PHE A 149 9.91 -27.66 -3.90
CA PHE A 149 9.78 -26.28 -4.34
C PHE A 149 10.49 -26.11 -5.68
N GLY A 150 9.88 -25.33 -6.58
CA GLY A 150 10.54 -24.96 -7.82
C GLY A 150 9.97 -23.69 -8.41
N VAL A 151 10.84 -22.84 -8.95
CA VAL A 151 10.49 -21.68 -9.74
C VAL A 151 11.32 -21.66 -11.03
N MET A 152 10.66 -21.50 -12.17
CA MET A 152 11.29 -21.41 -13.49
C MET A 152 10.86 -20.13 -14.18
N ALA A 153 11.82 -19.41 -14.73
CA ALA A 153 11.60 -18.25 -15.59
C ALA A 153 12.12 -18.52 -17.01
N ASP A 154 11.35 -18.05 -17.98
CA ASP A 154 11.66 -18.07 -19.39
C ASP A 154 11.51 -16.67 -19.98
N ALA A 155 12.59 -16.14 -20.55
CA ALA A 155 12.66 -14.78 -21.08
C ALA A 155 11.80 -14.57 -22.34
N ASP A 156 11.66 -15.61 -23.17
CA ASP A 156 11.05 -15.55 -24.50
C ASP A 156 9.59 -16.02 -24.53
N GLY A 157 9.13 -16.59 -23.42
CA GLY A 157 7.74 -17.00 -23.22
C GLY A 157 7.44 -18.44 -23.59
N ASP A 158 8.42 -19.34 -23.51
CA ASP A 158 8.24 -20.79 -23.67
C ASP A 158 7.43 -21.40 -22.50
N LEU A 159 6.14 -21.11 -22.53
CA LEU A 159 5.16 -21.63 -21.59
C LEU A 159 5.13 -23.17 -21.56
N PRO A 160 5.26 -23.92 -22.68
CA PRO A 160 5.42 -25.37 -22.66
C PRO A 160 6.56 -25.86 -21.77
N SER A 161 7.75 -25.24 -21.85
CA SER A 161 8.90 -25.62 -21.01
C SER A 161 8.67 -25.31 -19.54
N VAL A 162 8.12 -24.13 -19.21
CA VAL A 162 7.77 -23.76 -17.84
C VAL A 162 6.68 -24.70 -17.28
N HIS A 163 5.68 -25.07 -18.09
CA HIS A 163 4.64 -26.02 -17.70
C HIS A 163 5.19 -27.43 -17.47
N LYS A 164 6.13 -27.88 -18.30
CA LYS A 164 6.81 -29.17 -18.12
C LYS A 164 7.58 -29.22 -16.80
N ALA A 165 8.26 -28.13 -16.42
CA ALA A 165 8.95 -28.03 -15.13
C ALA A 165 7.98 -28.16 -13.94
N LEU A 166 6.85 -27.45 -13.97
CA LEU A 166 5.82 -27.55 -12.92
C LEU A 166 5.22 -28.96 -12.84
N SER A 167 5.01 -29.61 -13.98
CA SER A 167 4.54 -30.99 -14.04
C SER A 167 5.57 -31.98 -13.48
N GLY A 168 6.87 -31.75 -13.72
CA GLY A 168 7.95 -32.57 -13.15
C GLY A 168 7.99 -32.45 -11.62
N TRP A 169 7.95 -31.23 -11.09
CA TRP A 169 7.91 -31.00 -9.64
C TRP A 169 6.67 -31.59 -8.98
N ALA A 170 5.52 -31.55 -9.65
CA ALA A 170 4.30 -32.21 -9.20
C ALA A 170 4.40 -33.74 -9.12
N ASN A 171 5.36 -34.34 -9.84
CA ASN A 171 5.70 -35.76 -9.79
C ASN A 171 6.92 -36.05 -8.90
N GLY A 172 7.49 -35.05 -8.21
CA GLY A 172 8.71 -35.21 -7.41
C GLY A 172 10.02 -35.22 -8.21
N GLU A 173 9.98 -34.84 -9.48
CA GLU A 173 11.14 -34.85 -10.39
C GLU A 173 11.88 -33.50 -10.38
N CYS A 174 13.20 -33.52 -10.46
CA CYS A 174 14.03 -32.33 -10.68
C CYS A 174 14.06 -31.95 -12.16
N VAL A 175 14.07 -30.64 -12.45
CA VAL A 175 14.42 -30.14 -13.78
C VAL A 175 15.93 -30.30 -13.98
N GLY A 176 16.35 -30.80 -15.13
CA GLY A 176 17.77 -30.99 -15.48
C GLY A 176 18.07 -30.58 -16.92
N GLY A 177 19.32 -30.80 -17.36
CA GLY A 177 19.76 -30.43 -18.72
C GLY A 177 20.17 -28.96 -18.87
N PHE A 178 20.69 -28.36 -17.80
CA PHE A 178 21.16 -26.96 -17.80
C PHE A 178 22.54 -26.81 -18.46
N ASP A 179 22.81 -25.65 -19.05
CA ASP A 179 24.14 -25.29 -19.57
C ASP A 179 25.12 -25.01 -18.41
N GLY A 180 24.58 -24.52 -17.28
CA GLY A 180 25.30 -24.38 -16.02
C GLY A 180 24.38 -24.54 -14.81
N SER A 181 24.92 -24.99 -13.69
CA SER A 181 24.18 -25.04 -12.43
C SER A 181 25.08 -24.81 -11.22
N SER A 182 24.49 -24.33 -10.13
CA SER A 182 25.12 -24.17 -8.82
C SER A 182 24.19 -24.67 -7.73
N THR A 183 24.76 -25.19 -6.65
CA THR A 183 24.00 -25.65 -5.48
C THR A 183 24.54 -24.95 -4.24
N SER A 184 23.66 -24.32 -3.46
CA SER A 184 24.03 -23.64 -2.22
C SER A 184 24.41 -24.64 -1.10
N GLN A 185 25.19 -24.20 -0.11
CA GLN A 185 25.63 -25.03 1.03
C GLN A 185 24.51 -25.37 2.05
N GLY A 186 23.24 -25.05 1.72
CA GLY A 186 22.06 -25.44 2.48
C GLY A 186 21.29 -24.24 3.04
N GLN A 187 20.01 -24.17 2.72
CA GLN A 187 19.07 -23.19 3.24
C GLN A 187 18.13 -23.87 4.24
N THR A 188 17.90 -23.25 5.41
CA THR A 188 16.97 -23.76 6.40
C THR A 188 15.53 -23.60 5.90
N MET A 189 14.87 -24.73 5.64
CA MET A 189 13.47 -24.79 5.24
C MET A 189 12.63 -25.27 6.42
N ALA A 190 11.65 -24.46 6.83
CA ALA A 190 10.53 -24.92 7.64
C ALA A 190 9.62 -25.80 6.76
N LEU A 191 9.44 -27.05 7.16
CA LEU A 191 8.52 -28.01 6.56
C LEU A 191 7.45 -28.39 7.58
N ILE A 192 6.25 -28.68 7.11
CA ILE A 192 5.19 -29.23 7.95
C ILE A 192 5.42 -30.73 8.06
N SER A 193 5.58 -31.21 9.29
CA SER A 193 5.78 -32.63 9.59
C SER A 193 4.60 -33.45 9.08
N ALA A 194 4.89 -34.50 8.31
CA ALA A 194 3.94 -35.59 8.15
C ALA A 194 4.14 -36.52 9.34
N VAL A 195 3.22 -36.51 10.31
CA VAL A 195 3.21 -37.52 11.36
C VAL A 195 3.04 -38.89 10.70
N PRO A 196 3.96 -39.85 10.89
CA PRO A 196 3.70 -41.23 10.49
C PRO A 196 2.73 -41.84 11.49
N LEU A 197 1.54 -42.21 11.04
CA LEU A 197 0.68 -43.13 11.79
C LEU A 197 1.33 -44.52 11.72
N THR A 198 2.14 -44.87 12.71
CA THR A 198 2.54 -46.27 12.91
C THR A 198 1.53 -46.96 13.81
N GLN A 199 0.84 -47.97 13.28
CA GLN A 199 0.64 -49.21 14.01
C GLN A 199 0.64 -50.40 13.05
N ASP A 200 1.53 -51.35 13.37
CA ASP A 200 1.66 -52.70 12.83
C ASP A 200 0.33 -53.48 12.82
N SER A 201 0.12 -54.30 11.78
CA SER A 201 -0.10 -55.76 11.89
C SER A 201 -0.79 -56.33 10.63
N THR A 202 0.01 -57.01 9.79
CA THR A 202 -0.28 -58.32 9.15
C THR A 202 -1.69 -58.65 8.65
N THR A 203 -1.86 -58.90 7.33
CA THR A 203 -2.20 -60.22 6.73
C THR A 203 -2.41 -60.16 5.20
N THR A 204 -2.21 -61.32 4.58
CA THR A 204 -1.96 -61.71 3.18
C THR A 204 -3.20 -61.69 2.22
N PRO A 205 -3.02 -61.95 0.90
CA PRO A 205 -3.85 -61.44 -0.20
C PRO A 205 -4.87 -62.44 -0.77
N MET A 206 -5.94 -61.96 -1.45
CA MET A 206 -6.81 -62.69 -2.40
C MET A 206 -7.52 -61.70 -3.35
N THR A 207 -7.15 -61.62 -4.64
CA THR A 207 -7.72 -62.29 -5.84
C THR A 207 -9.09 -61.84 -6.36
N ASN A 208 -9.07 -61.40 -7.63
CA ASN A 208 -10.00 -61.60 -8.76
C ASN A 208 -11.50 -61.29 -8.63
N GLN A 209 -12.03 -60.50 -9.58
CA GLN A 209 -12.71 -60.97 -10.82
C GLN A 209 -13.25 -59.75 -11.59
N THR A 210 -12.71 -59.42 -12.78
CA THR A 210 -13.24 -59.72 -14.13
C THR A 210 -14.72 -59.41 -14.38
N GLN A 211 -14.99 -58.55 -15.39
CA GLN A 211 -15.71 -58.87 -16.65
C GLN A 211 -15.75 -57.58 -17.52
N THR A 212 -15.03 -57.52 -18.66
CA THR A 212 -15.47 -57.86 -20.05
C THR A 212 -16.69 -57.07 -20.50
N ASN A 213 -16.85 -56.48 -21.70
CA ASN A 213 -16.39 -56.68 -23.08
C ASN A 213 -17.05 -55.52 -23.88
N SER A 214 -16.81 -55.19 -25.15
CA SER A 214 -15.75 -55.38 -26.14
C SER A 214 -16.17 -54.53 -27.36
N THR A 215 -15.16 -54.06 -28.09
CA THR A 215 -15.14 -53.50 -29.45
C THR A 215 -15.91 -54.28 -30.52
N MET A 216 -16.23 -53.63 -31.65
CA MET A 216 -15.81 -54.14 -32.98
C MET A 216 -15.82 -53.09 -34.10
N LEU A 217 -14.84 -53.27 -35.01
CA LEU A 217 -14.53 -52.57 -36.25
C LEU A 217 -15.23 -53.19 -37.48
N LEU A 218 -15.27 -52.44 -38.60
CA LEU A 218 -14.74 -52.77 -39.96
C LEU A 218 -15.65 -52.33 -41.14
N GLY A 219 -15.06 -51.61 -42.11
CA GLY A 219 -15.00 -52.11 -43.51
C GLY A 219 -15.74 -51.38 -44.67
N ARG A 220 -14.91 -50.84 -45.59
CA ARG A 220 -14.91 -50.99 -47.09
C ARG A 220 -15.66 -50.04 -48.08
N HIS A 221 -14.83 -49.55 -49.04
CA HIS A 221 -14.97 -49.44 -50.53
C HIS A 221 -15.98 -48.45 -51.16
N ARG A 222 -15.84 -47.88 -52.37
CA ARG A 222 -14.81 -47.66 -53.43
C ARG A 222 -15.38 -46.61 -54.42
N ARG A 223 -14.48 -45.80 -55.03
CA ARG A 223 -14.44 -45.11 -56.36
C ARG A 223 -15.69 -44.96 -57.27
N PHE A 224 -15.80 -43.79 -57.94
CA PHE A 224 -15.91 -43.53 -59.41
C PHE A 224 -16.07 -41.97 -59.57
N ALA A 225 -15.12 -41.17 -60.08
CA ALA A 225 -14.66 -40.92 -61.46
C ALA A 225 -15.64 -40.15 -62.37
N SER A 226 -15.23 -38.95 -62.85
CA SER A 226 -15.48 -38.30 -64.16
C SER A 226 -15.43 -36.77 -64.01
N SER A 227 -14.35 -36.07 -64.39
CA SER A 227 -14.04 -35.55 -65.75
C SER A 227 -14.94 -34.38 -66.21
N MET A 228 -14.38 -33.15 -66.28
CA MET A 228 -14.02 -32.49 -67.55
C MET A 228 -13.31 -31.14 -67.32
N GLN A 229 -12.17 -30.99 -68.00
CA GLN A 229 -11.47 -29.74 -68.34
C GLN A 229 -12.29 -28.99 -69.44
N HIS A 230 -12.10 -27.74 -69.88
CA HIS A 230 -10.89 -26.96 -70.14
C HIS A 230 -11.29 -25.54 -70.65
N HIS A 231 -10.33 -24.61 -70.54
CA HIS A 231 -9.99 -23.54 -71.50
C HIS A 231 -10.69 -22.17 -71.47
N GLN A 232 -9.85 -21.16 -71.20
CA GLN A 232 -9.95 -19.78 -71.70
C GLN A 232 -9.92 -19.75 -73.24
N PRO A 233 -10.44 -18.68 -73.85
CA PRO A 233 -9.52 -17.67 -74.41
C PRO A 233 -10.03 -16.20 -74.33
N LEU A 234 -9.09 -15.26 -74.26
CA LEU A 234 -9.22 -13.87 -74.75
C LEU A 234 -8.87 -13.83 -76.26
N PRO A 235 -9.01 -12.74 -77.06
CA PRO A 235 -9.56 -11.39 -76.81
C PRO A 235 -10.48 -10.84 -77.95
N GLN A 236 -11.15 -9.68 -77.76
CA GLN A 236 -11.03 -8.51 -78.66
C GLN A 236 -11.89 -7.29 -78.26
N ARG A 237 -11.18 -6.17 -78.04
CA ARG A 237 -11.45 -4.77 -78.44
C ARG A 237 -12.88 -4.20 -78.29
N ARG A 238 -13.04 -3.32 -77.29
CA ARG A 238 -13.59 -1.97 -77.50
C ARG A 238 -12.74 -0.93 -76.78
N ARG A 239 -12.20 0.03 -77.56
CA ARG A 239 -11.53 1.23 -77.07
C ARG A 239 -12.56 2.15 -76.39
N ARG A 240 -12.24 2.65 -75.19
CA ARG A 240 -12.68 3.96 -74.70
C ARG A 240 -11.43 4.72 -74.28
N ALA A 241 -11.22 5.87 -74.90
CA ALA A 241 -10.15 6.82 -74.60
C ALA A 241 -10.49 7.59 -73.31
N GLY A 242 -9.49 7.96 -72.51
CA GLY A 242 -9.65 9.05 -71.54
C GLY A 242 -8.88 9.00 -70.20
N THR A 243 -8.07 7.98 -69.89
CA THR A 243 -7.28 7.97 -68.64
C THR A 243 -5.79 7.93 -68.96
N CYS A 244 -5.02 8.81 -68.31
CA CYS A 244 -3.57 8.77 -68.45
C CYS A 244 -3.03 7.42 -68.00
N ARG A 245 -2.14 6.82 -68.80
CA ARG A 245 -1.32 5.67 -68.35
C ARG A 245 -0.30 6.21 -67.35
N ALA A 246 -0.40 5.87 -66.07
CA ALA A 246 0.52 6.34 -65.03
C ALA A 246 1.56 5.29 -64.64
N ALA A 247 2.72 5.74 -64.16
CA ALA A 247 3.77 4.93 -63.56
C ALA A 247 3.94 5.30 -62.09
N LYS A 248 4.05 4.28 -61.22
CA LYS A 248 4.26 4.45 -59.79
C LYS A 248 5.76 4.58 -59.47
N VAL A 249 6.10 5.53 -58.62
CA VAL A 249 7.47 5.78 -58.14
C VAL A 249 7.85 4.75 -57.09
N ASP A 250 8.93 4.01 -57.33
CA ASP A 250 9.52 3.06 -56.38
C ASP A 250 10.71 3.70 -55.64
N PHE A 251 11.13 3.07 -54.53
CA PHE A 251 12.24 3.58 -53.73
C PHE A 251 13.55 3.56 -54.54
N GLY A 252 14.15 4.74 -54.73
CA GLY A 252 15.39 4.93 -55.50
C GLY A 252 15.18 5.38 -56.94
N ASP A 253 13.93 5.55 -57.39
CA ASP A 253 13.65 6.13 -58.71
C ASP A 253 14.06 7.60 -58.81
N SER A 254 14.51 7.98 -60.00
CA SER A 254 14.65 9.36 -60.44
C SER A 254 13.57 9.69 -61.48
N CYS A 255 13.25 10.96 -61.72
CA CYS A 255 12.37 11.32 -62.83
C CYS A 255 12.86 10.76 -64.18
N TRP A 256 14.18 10.60 -64.34
CA TRP A 256 14.75 10.00 -65.54
C TRP A 256 14.43 8.50 -65.64
N SER A 257 14.55 7.73 -64.55
CA SER A 257 14.19 6.30 -64.54
C SER A 257 12.68 6.11 -64.73
N VAL A 258 11.84 6.98 -64.15
CA VAL A 258 10.40 6.93 -64.37
C VAL A 258 10.05 7.28 -65.83
N ALA A 259 10.68 8.30 -66.42
CA ALA A 259 10.44 8.71 -67.80
C ALA A 259 10.85 7.61 -68.81
N GLN A 260 12.09 7.11 -68.72
CA GLN A 260 12.65 6.19 -69.72
C GLN A 260 12.27 4.73 -69.47
N GLU A 261 12.39 4.26 -68.23
CA GLU A 261 12.31 2.83 -67.93
C GLU A 261 10.87 2.39 -67.64
N LYS A 262 10.04 3.28 -67.09
CA LYS A 262 8.64 2.97 -66.74
C LYS A 262 7.64 3.53 -67.74
N CYS A 263 7.82 4.78 -68.17
CA CYS A 263 6.93 5.43 -69.11
C CYS A 263 7.34 5.22 -70.58
N GLY A 264 8.63 5.05 -70.87
CA GLY A 264 9.16 4.96 -72.24
C GLY A 264 9.04 6.27 -73.04
N ILE A 265 9.12 7.41 -72.36
CA ILE A 265 9.01 8.77 -72.93
C ILE A 265 10.25 9.60 -72.56
N SER A 266 10.44 10.75 -73.20
CA SER A 266 11.51 11.66 -72.80
C SER A 266 11.24 12.31 -71.44
N LEU A 267 12.30 12.71 -70.74
CA LEU A 267 12.19 13.43 -69.46
C LEU A 267 11.38 14.73 -69.62
N GLN A 268 11.57 15.44 -70.73
CA GLN A 268 10.83 16.66 -71.04
C GLN A 268 9.33 16.39 -71.30
N GLU A 269 8.97 15.25 -71.87
CA GLU A 269 7.57 14.83 -72.02
C GLU A 269 6.96 14.47 -70.67
N LEU A 270 7.69 13.80 -69.77
CA LEU A 270 7.22 13.53 -68.41
C LEU A 270 6.94 14.84 -67.66
N TYR A 271 7.82 15.84 -67.81
CA TYR A 271 7.64 17.18 -67.24
C TYR A 271 6.41 17.88 -67.79
N THR A 272 6.24 17.84 -69.10
CA THR A 272 5.12 18.48 -69.79
C THR A 272 3.79 17.82 -69.43
N LEU A 273 3.75 16.48 -69.33
CA LEU A 273 2.53 15.73 -69.02
C LEU A 273 2.05 15.91 -67.58
N ASN A 274 2.96 16.16 -66.66
CA ASN A 274 2.67 16.27 -65.22
C ASN A 274 2.73 17.70 -64.69
N GLY A 275 3.19 18.67 -65.50
CA GLY A 275 3.39 20.06 -65.06
C GLY A 275 4.47 20.19 -63.98
N ILE A 276 5.51 19.35 -64.07
CA ILE A 276 6.63 19.27 -63.12
C ILE A 276 7.94 19.67 -63.82
N ASP A 277 8.98 19.95 -63.05
CA ASP A 277 10.33 20.27 -63.53
C ASP A 277 11.41 19.57 -62.69
N ASP A 278 12.69 19.90 -62.94
CA ASP A 278 13.84 19.31 -62.23
C ASP A 278 13.75 19.47 -60.70
N SER A 279 13.10 20.51 -60.18
CA SER A 279 13.00 20.76 -58.74
C SER A 279 12.10 19.74 -58.04
N TYR A 280 11.04 19.29 -58.72
CA TYR A 280 10.13 18.26 -58.24
C TYR A 280 10.82 16.89 -58.12
N CYS A 281 11.79 16.61 -58.97
CA CYS A 281 12.51 15.32 -59.00
C CYS A 281 13.38 15.08 -57.75
N ALA A 282 13.77 16.14 -57.04
CA ALA A 282 14.49 16.04 -55.78
C ALA A 282 13.58 15.75 -54.57
N SER A 283 12.26 15.92 -54.73
CA SER A 283 11.24 15.76 -53.68
C SER A 283 10.21 14.66 -53.96
N MET A 284 10.41 13.90 -55.03
CA MET A 284 9.51 12.85 -55.51
C MET A 284 9.35 11.74 -54.43
N ALA A 285 8.12 11.42 -54.06
CA ALA A 285 7.85 10.50 -52.95
C ALA A 285 7.57 9.06 -53.44
N THR A 286 8.09 8.07 -52.71
CA THR A 286 7.79 6.65 -52.99
C THR A 286 6.29 6.39 -52.91
N GLY A 287 5.73 5.82 -53.97
CA GLY A 287 4.31 5.48 -54.09
C GLY A 287 3.46 6.50 -54.85
N GLU A 288 4.02 7.64 -55.25
CA GLU A 288 3.38 8.65 -56.10
C GLU A 288 3.20 8.15 -57.56
N GLU A 289 2.19 8.63 -58.28
CA GLU A 289 1.91 8.20 -59.67
C GLU A 289 2.10 9.36 -60.68
N LEU A 290 2.97 9.16 -61.67
CA LEU A 290 3.26 10.12 -62.73
C LEU A 290 2.66 9.68 -64.08
N CYS A 291 2.05 10.63 -64.78
CA CYS A 291 1.37 10.44 -66.05
C CYS A 291 2.35 10.24 -67.22
N CYS A 292 2.17 9.16 -67.99
CA CYS A 292 3.02 8.72 -69.10
C CYS A 292 2.34 8.81 -70.49
N SER A 293 1.20 9.50 -70.64
CA SER A 293 0.52 9.68 -71.94
C SER A 293 -0.35 10.96 -72.01
N ASP A 294 -0.51 11.51 -73.21
CA ASP A 294 -1.22 12.75 -73.54
C ASP A 294 -2.75 12.69 -73.34
N ARG A 295 -3.33 13.77 -72.78
CA ARG A 295 -4.77 13.91 -72.49
C ARG A 295 -5.53 14.40 -73.72
N GLY A 296 -6.49 13.62 -74.20
CA GLY A 296 -7.51 14.07 -75.16
C GLY A 296 -8.90 14.18 -74.52
N GLY A 297 -9.36 15.40 -74.20
CA GLY A 297 -10.79 15.72 -73.99
C GLY A 297 -11.17 16.38 -72.66
N GLN A 298 -11.52 17.67 -72.76
CA GLN A 298 -12.16 18.60 -71.80
C GLN A 298 -12.58 18.09 -70.40
N MET A 299 -12.04 18.75 -69.37
CA MET A 299 -12.61 18.79 -68.03
C MET A 299 -13.67 19.89 -67.97
N SER A 300 -14.85 19.54 -67.45
CA SER A 300 -16.01 20.41 -67.30
C SER A 300 -15.69 21.69 -66.51
N ARG A 301 -16.23 22.81 -67.00
CA ARG A 301 -16.45 24.02 -66.20
C ARG A 301 -17.55 23.71 -65.18
N GLU A 302 -17.16 23.22 -64.01
CA GLU A 302 -17.96 23.32 -62.79
C GLU A 302 -17.11 24.05 -61.75
N CYS A 303 -17.77 24.90 -60.97
CA CYS A 303 -17.18 25.82 -60.03
C CYS A 303 -16.06 25.17 -59.19
N TYR A 304 -14.84 25.73 -59.25
CA TYR A 304 -13.84 25.49 -58.21
C TYR A 304 -14.31 26.17 -56.91
N THR A 305 -15.12 25.46 -56.14
CA THR A 305 -15.08 25.61 -54.68
C THR A 305 -13.72 25.07 -54.22
N LEU A 306 -12.94 25.97 -53.63
CA LEU A 306 -11.54 25.81 -53.19
C LEU A 306 -11.34 24.55 -52.32
N PRO A 307 -10.38 23.65 -52.62
CA PRO A 307 -10.20 22.41 -51.86
C PRO A 307 -9.48 22.53 -50.50
N TRP A 308 -9.23 23.73 -49.96
CA TRP A 308 -8.49 23.83 -48.69
C TRP A 308 -9.00 24.91 -47.74
N ALA A 309 -9.96 25.76 -48.14
CA ALA A 309 -10.65 26.64 -47.21
C ALA A 309 -11.66 25.80 -46.43
N LEU A 310 -11.25 25.27 -45.28
CA LEU A 310 -12.11 24.52 -44.37
C LEU A 310 -13.28 25.42 -43.96
N THR A 311 -14.50 24.88 -43.98
CA THR A 311 -15.73 25.62 -43.65
C THR A 311 -15.75 26.01 -42.18
N ALA A 312 -16.04 27.28 -41.93
CA ALA A 312 -16.12 27.89 -40.60
C ALA A 312 -17.45 27.58 -39.90
N ASP A 313 -17.41 27.46 -38.57
CA ASP A 313 -18.59 27.58 -37.70
C ASP A 313 -19.11 29.04 -37.69
N ASP A 314 -20.34 29.27 -37.20
CA ASP A 314 -20.97 30.59 -37.16
C ASP A 314 -20.07 31.65 -36.48
N GLY A 315 -19.59 32.62 -37.27
CA GLY A 315 -18.75 33.75 -36.82
C GLY A 315 -17.23 33.58 -36.97
N GLU A 316 -16.75 32.41 -37.41
CA GLU A 316 -15.33 32.19 -37.73
C GLU A 316 -15.00 32.53 -39.20
N CYS A 317 -13.74 32.89 -39.45
CA CYS A 317 -13.28 33.13 -40.81
C CYS A 317 -13.03 31.81 -41.54
N LYS A 318 -13.29 31.75 -42.86
CA LYS A 318 -12.62 30.78 -43.74
C LYS A 318 -11.12 30.95 -43.61
N TYR A 319 -10.37 29.86 -43.52
CA TYR A 319 -8.94 29.92 -43.16
C TYR A 319 -8.07 28.94 -43.96
N THR A 320 -6.76 29.19 -43.97
CA THR A 320 -5.71 28.17 -44.20
C THR A 320 -4.98 27.89 -42.91
N VAL A 321 -4.43 26.69 -42.75
CA VAL A 321 -3.39 26.42 -41.74
C VAL A 321 -2.06 26.98 -42.26
N ILE A 322 -1.31 27.65 -41.39
CA ILE A 322 0.06 28.11 -41.68
C ILE A 322 0.99 26.89 -41.59
N GLU A 323 1.74 26.65 -42.65
CA GLU A 323 2.72 25.57 -42.75
C GLU A 323 4.12 26.02 -42.33
N GLU A 324 5.01 25.07 -42.08
CA GLU A 324 6.40 25.38 -41.74
C GLU A 324 7.06 26.09 -42.94
N LYS A 325 7.70 27.25 -42.69
CA LYS A 325 8.32 28.14 -43.69
C LYS A 325 7.35 28.94 -44.58
N ASP A 326 6.05 28.91 -44.30
CA ASP A 326 5.10 29.78 -44.98
C ASP A 326 5.52 31.26 -44.86
N ARG A 327 5.35 31.99 -45.97
CA ARG A 327 5.47 33.45 -46.03
C ARG A 327 4.08 34.00 -46.36
N CYS A 328 3.79 35.24 -45.94
CA CYS A 328 2.49 35.86 -46.22
C CYS A 328 2.09 35.84 -47.70
N GLY A 329 3.05 35.93 -48.63
CA GLY A 329 2.76 35.80 -50.06
C GLY A 329 2.20 34.43 -50.44
N ALA A 330 2.78 33.34 -49.91
CA ALA A 330 2.30 31.98 -50.15
C ALA A 330 0.89 31.78 -49.57
N ILE A 331 0.65 32.31 -48.36
CA ILE A 331 -0.67 32.28 -47.70
C ILE A 331 -1.71 33.08 -48.50
N ALA A 332 -1.34 34.26 -49.02
CA ALA A 332 -2.23 35.11 -49.80
C ALA A 332 -2.60 34.46 -51.14
N THR A 333 -1.60 33.87 -51.82
CA THR A 333 -1.78 33.08 -53.04
C THR A 333 -2.65 31.86 -52.80
N ARG A 334 -2.45 31.20 -51.65
CA ARG A 334 -3.43 30.24 -51.15
C ARG A 334 -4.78 31.00 -51.13
N CYS A 335 -5.03 31.94 -50.23
CA CYS A 335 -6.37 32.47 -49.95
C CYS A 335 -7.08 33.12 -51.15
N ASN A 336 -6.41 33.25 -52.30
CA ASN A 336 -6.83 33.96 -53.48
C ASN A 336 -7.15 35.41 -53.12
N LEU A 337 -6.28 35.99 -52.28
CA LEU A 337 -6.37 37.36 -51.77
C LEU A 337 -5.13 38.14 -52.18
N SER A 338 -5.28 39.46 -52.31
CA SER A 338 -4.11 40.33 -52.28
C SER A 338 -3.46 40.28 -50.89
N LEU A 339 -2.16 40.55 -50.81
CA LEU A 339 -1.45 40.62 -49.53
C LEU A 339 -2.12 41.62 -48.58
N ALA A 340 -2.54 42.77 -49.08
CA ALA A 340 -3.26 43.78 -48.30
C ALA A 340 -4.57 43.24 -47.70
N LYS A 341 -5.34 42.47 -48.48
CA LYS A 341 -6.61 41.89 -48.01
C LYS A 341 -6.41 40.75 -47.02
N LEU A 342 -5.35 39.94 -47.20
CA LEU A 342 -4.95 38.94 -46.21
C LEU A 342 -4.57 39.61 -44.88
N VAL A 343 -3.76 40.67 -44.93
CA VAL A 343 -3.35 41.42 -43.73
C VAL A 343 -4.55 42.06 -43.04
N GLU A 344 -5.48 42.65 -43.79
CA GLU A 344 -6.73 43.20 -43.26
C GLU A 344 -7.51 42.17 -42.43
N TYR A 345 -7.67 40.94 -42.92
CA TYR A 345 -8.37 39.87 -42.20
C TYR A 345 -7.61 39.33 -40.99
N ASN A 346 -6.31 39.64 -40.85
CA ASN A 346 -5.46 39.09 -39.79
C ASN A 346 -4.85 40.19 -38.90
N GLY A 347 -5.57 41.30 -38.70
CA GLY A 347 -5.23 42.34 -37.73
C GLY A 347 -4.71 43.65 -38.31
N GLY A 348 -4.65 43.79 -39.64
CA GLY A 348 -4.38 45.05 -40.34
C GLY A 348 -2.94 45.53 -40.35
N ASP A 349 -2.07 45.01 -39.48
CA ASP A 349 -0.63 45.31 -39.47
C ASP A 349 0.16 44.19 -40.17
N GLN A 350 0.71 44.52 -41.35
CA GLN A 350 1.49 43.59 -42.15
C GLN A 350 2.76 43.11 -41.45
N THR A 351 3.44 43.99 -40.71
CA THR A 351 4.71 43.63 -40.03
C THR A 351 4.41 42.72 -38.86
N ALA A 352 3.40 43.03 -38.06
CA ALA A 352 2.99 42.22 -36.93
C ALA A 352 2.48 40.83 -37.35
N PHE A 353 1.70 40.75 -38.43
CA PHE A 353 1.18 39.47 -38.92
C PHE A 353 2.25 38.64 -39.65
N CYS A 354 2.94 39.23 -40.64
CA CYS A 354 3.82 38.47 -41.54
C CYS A 354 5.16 38.07 -40.92
N ASN A 355 5.64 38.80 -39.91
CA ASN A 355 6.88 38.43 -39.21
C ASN A 355 6.64 37.45 -38.06
N ASN A 356 5.38 37.23 -37.67
CA ASN A 356 5.02 36.36 -36.55
C ASN A 356 4.10 35.20 -36.99
N LEU A 357 4.24 34.73 -38.24
CA LEU A 357 3.53 33.55 -38.71
C LEU A 357 3.91 32.34 -37.86
N LYS A 358 2.93 31.75 -37.20
CA LYS A 358 3.11 30.55 -36.38
C LYS A 358 2.57 29.35 -37.12
N PRO A 359 3.42 28.38 -37.51
CA PRO A 359 2.97 27.12 -38.07
C PRO A 359 1.89 26.47 -37.21
N LYS A 360 0.97 25.72 -37.84
CA LYS A 360 -0.15 25.03 -37.19
C LYS A 360 -1.19 25.95 -36.55
N THR A 361 -1.23 27.22 -36.93
CA THR A 361 -2.32 28.16 -36.57
C THR A 361 -3.05 28.64 -37.82
N ALA A 362 -4.28 29.13 -37.66
CA ALA A 362 -5.08 29.62 -38.79
C ALA A 362 -4.58 30.98 -39.33
N ALA A 363 -4.61 31.17 -40.64
CA ALA A 363 -4.63 32.50 -41.25
C ALA A 363 -6.00 32.69 -41.92
N CYS A 364 -6.68 33.78 -41.58
CA CYS A 364 -8.00 34.08 -42.12
C CYS A 364 -7.93 34.48 -43.60
N CYS A 365 -8.67 33.77 -44.44
CA CYS A 365 -8.92 34.08 -45.85
C CYS A 365 -10.25 34.85 -46.07
N SER A 366 -10.96 35.20 -45.00
CA SER A 366 -12.18 36.02 -45.03
C SER A 366 -12.34 36.78 -43.71
N SER A 367 -13.28 37.72 -43.63
CA SER A 367 -13.64 38.37 -42.37
C SER A 367 -14.24 37.38 -41.39
N GLY A 368 -13.85 37.48 -40.12
CA GLY A 368 -14.38 36.65 -39.03
C GLY A 368 -13.34 36.47 -37.94
N ARG A 369 -13.71 35.77 -36.87
CA ARG A 369 -12.75 35.42 -35.82
C ARG A 369 -11.83 34.30 -36.30
N LYS A 370 -10.55 34.38 -35.98
CA LYS A 370 -9.57 33.31 -36.24
C LYS A 370 -9.95 32.04 -35.47
N PRO A 371 -10.03 30.87 -36.12
CA PRO A 371 -10.26 29.58 -35.45
C PRO A 371 -9.18 29.28 -34.41
N ASP A 372 -9.60 28.76 -33.26
CA ASP A 372 -8.72 28.25 -32.22
C ASP A 372 -8.73 26.72 -32.25
N PHE A 373 -7.59 26.12 -32.57
CA PHE A 373 -7.41 24.67 -32.66
C PHE A 373 -7.04 24.04 -31.33
N LYS A 374 -6.84 24.85 -30.28
CA LYS A 374 -6.56 24.32 -28.95
C LYS A 374 -7.78 23.58 -28.40
N PRO A 375 -7.58 22.49 -27.65
CA PRO A 375 -8.68 21.81 -26.98
C PRO A 375 -9.43 22.77 -26.07
N LYS A 376 -10.76 22.67 -26.05
CA LYS A 376 -11.62 23.41 -25.12
C LYS A 376 -11.86 22.58 -23.86
N PRO A 377 -12.21 23.20 -22.73
CA PRO A 377 -12.72 22.47 -21.57
C PRO A 377 -13.95 21.65 -21.97
N GLN A 378 -14.18 20.54 -21.29
CA GLN A 378 -15.40 19.77 -21.40
C GLN A 378 -16.59 20.58 -20.87
N ALA A 379 -17.80 20.28 -21.35
CA ALA A 379 -19.01 21.02 -20.98
C ALA A 379 -19.32 20.98 -19.46
N ASN A 380 -18.80 19.97 -18.75
CA ASN A 380 -18.94 19.82 -17.31
C ASN A 380 -17.92 20.65 -16.49
N GLY A 381 -17.04 21.43 -17.14
CA GLY A 381 -15.99 22.24 -16.51
C GLY A 381 -14.66 21.51 -16.29
N ASP A 382 -14.53 20.24 -16.72
CA ASP A 382 -13.27 19.50 -16.66
C ASP A 382 -12.36 19.87 -17.82
N CYS A 383 -11.05 19.74 -17.62
CA CYS A 383 -10.13 19.91 -18.72
C CYS A 383 -10.31 18.80 -19.77
N ALA A 384 -9.96 19.10 -21.02
CA ALA A 384 -9.66 18.06 -22.00
C ALA A 384 -8.39 17.35 -21.54
N VAL A 385 -8.39 16.02 -21.65
CA VAL A 385 -7.35 15.16 -21.08
C VAL A 385 -6.56 14.48 -22.18
N HIS A 386 -5.26 14.41 -21.99
CA HIS A 386 -4.38 13.49 -22.68
C HIS A 386 -3.88 12.42 -21.72
N GLU A 387 -3.93 11.17 -22.14
CA GLU A 387 -3.35 10.03 -21.40
C GLU A 387 -1.97 9.76 -21.98
N VAL A 388 -0.95 10.01 -21.16
CA VAL A 388 0.47 9.91 -21.54
C VAL A 388 0.78 8.49 -21.97
N GLN A 389 1.27 8.32 -23.19
CA GLN A 389 1.70 7.05 -23.73
C GLN A 389 3.18 6.80 -23.43
N LYS A 390 3.57 5.53 -23.55
CA LYS A 390 4.98 5.14 -23.54
C LYS A 390 5.71 5.88 -24.66
N ASP A 391 6.78 6.58 -24.31
CA ASP A 391 7.62 7.41 -25.19
C ASP A 391 7.06 8.80 -25.55
N ASP A 392 5.94 9.22 -24.94
CA ASP A 392 5.49 10.60 -25.07
C ASP A 392 6.48 11.57 -24.41
N GLY A 393 6.73 12.68 -25.10
CA GLY A 393 7.42 13.85 -24.56
C GLY A 393 6.52 15.08 -24.60
N CYS A 394 6.70 16.00 -23.65
CA CYS A 394 5.91 17.24 -23.58
C CYS A 394 5.86 18.00 -24.90
N TRP A 395 6.94 18.01 -25.67
CA TRP A 395 6.98 18.67 -26.97
C TRP A 395 5.97 18.04 -27.94
N ALA A 396 5.98 16.71 -28.08
CA ALA A 396 5.09 15.99 -28.99
C ALA A 396 3.62 16.12 -28.56
N ILE A 397 3.35 16.05 -27.26
CA ILE A 397 2.01 16.25 -26.71
C ILE A 397 1.54 17.69 -26.99
N ALA A 398 2.35 18.69 -26.65
CA ALA A 398 1.98 20.09 -26.84
C ALA A 398 1.73 20.39 -28.32
N ASP A 399 2.64 19.95 -29.19
CA ASP A 399 2.55 20.12 -30.64
C ASP A 399 1.28 19.46 -31.24
N LYS A 400 0.95 18.24 -30.80
CA LYS A 400 -0.27 17.52 -31.19
C LYS A 400 -1.55 18.30 -30.91
N TYR A 401 -1.57 19.10 -29.84
CA TYR A 401 -2.74 19.86 -29.39
C TYR A 401 -2.61 21.37 -29.62
N HIS A 402 -1.71 21.81 -30.50
CA HIS A 402 -1.51 23.23 -30.83
C HIS A 402 -1.16 24.10 -29.60
N LEU A 403 -0.46 23.52 -28.63
CA LEU A 403 0.09 24.17 -27.45
C LEU A 403 1.62 24.29 -27.58
N ASN A 404 2.23 25.16 -26.79
CA ASN A 404 3.66 25.07 -26.48
C ASN A 404 3.90 24.43 -25.10
N GLN A 405 5.14 24.02 -24.82
CA GLN A 405 5.48 23.34 -23.55
C GLN A 405 5.20 24.20 -22.31
N THR A 406 5.36 25.53 -22.39
CA THR A 406 5.04 26.45 -21.29
C THR A 406 3.53 26.49 -21.02
N GLU A 407 2.71 26.47 -22.06
CA GLU A 407 1.25 26.38 -21.93
C GLU A 407 0.85 25.04 -21.31
N LEU A 408 1.36 23.92 -21.84
CA LEU A 408 1.09 22.58 -21.29
C LEU A 408 1.49 22.48 -19.81
N HIS A 409 2.64 23.03 -19.44
CA HIS A 409 3.09 23.07 -18.05
C HIS A 409 2.16 23.90 -17.15
N LYS A 410 1.75 25.11 -17.59
CA LYS A 410 0.82 25.97 -16.84
C LYS A 410 -0.56 25.34 -16.62
N LEU A 411 -1.00 24.47 -17.52
CA LEU A 411 -2.26 23.75 -17.37
C LEU A 411 -2.21 22.71 -16.24
N ASN A 412 -1.02 22.21 -15.87
CA ASN A 412 -0.87 21.05 -14.98
C ASN A 412 -0.15 21.35 -13.66
N VAL A 413 0.82 22.25 -13.64
CA VAL A 413 1.60 22.59 -12.44
C VAL A 413 0.70 23.10 -11.31
N GLY A 414 0.89 22.56 -10.10
CA GLY A 414 0.09 22.88 -8.92
C GLY A 414 -1.36 22.37 -8.95
N LYS A 415 -1.76 21.58 -9.97
CA LYS A 415 -3.17 21.18 -10.18
C LYS A 415 -3.33 19.68 -10.45
N THR A 416 -2.61 19.17 -11.44
CA THR A 416 -2.78 17.80 -11.93
C THR A 416 -1.99 16.83 -11.06
N TRP A 417 -2.65 15.77 -10.59
CA TRP A 417 -2.01 14.76 -9.76
C TRP A 417 -0.79 14.11 -10.44
N GLY A 418 0.33 14.09 -9.74
CA GLY A 418 1.58 13.48 -10.18
C GLY A 418 2.31 14.26 -11.28
N TRP A 419 1.92 15.49 -11.61
CA TRP A 419 2.62 16.27 -12.64
C TRP A 419 3.98 16.78 -12.12
N ALA A 420 5.04 16.01 -12.39
CA ALA A 420 6.41 16.37 -12.01
C ALA A 420 7.17 17.16 -13.11
N GLY A 421 6.45 17.68 -14.09
CA GLY A 421 7.02 18.38 -15.24
C GLY A 421 7.52 17.45 -16.35
N CYS A 422 8.06 18.06 -17.41
CA CYS A 422 8.33 17.39 -18.68
C CYS A 422 9.46 16.36 -18.66
N GLY A 423 10.30 16.37 -17.63
CA GLY A 423 11.36 15.37 -17.44
C GLY A 423 10.88 14.10 -16.73
N SER A 424 9.62 14.02 -16.31
CA SER A 424 9.11 12.94 -15.45
C SER A 424 7.67 12.56 -15.79
N LEU A 425 7.32 12.58 -17.08
CA LEU A 425 6.04 12.07 -17.56
C LEU A 425 5.92 10.57 -17.30
N LEU A 426 4.84 10.14 -16.65
CA LEU A 426 4.55 8.75 -16.36
C LEU A 426 3.54 8.21 -17.38
N ALA A 427 3.80 7.02 -17.93
CA ALA A 427 2.81 6.35 -18.79
C ALA A 427 1.49 6.14 -18.03
N ASP A 428 0.38 6.22 -18.74
CA ASP A 428 -1.01 6.15 -18.24
C ASP A 428 -1.42 7.35 -17.34
N GLN A 429 -0.52 8.31 -17.10
CA GLN A 429 -0.87 9.54 -16.40
C GLN A 429 -1.82 10.38 -17.26
N LYS A 430 -2.88 10.89 -16.63
CA LYS A 430 -3.84 11.78 -17.26
C LYS A 430 -3.49 13.24 -16.98
N ILE A 431 -3.21 14.01 -18.01
CA ILE A 431 -2.81 15.42 -17.92
C ILE A 431 -3.80 16.32 -18.68
N CYS A 432 -3.94 17.56 -18.22
CA CYS A 432 -4.77 18.55 -18.88
C CYS A 432 -4.07 19.12 -20.12
N ILE A 433 -4.83 19.21 -21.21
CA ILE A 433 -4.46 19.87 -22.48
C ILE A 433 -5.39 21.06 -22.81
N SER A 434 -6.26 21.43 -21.88
CA SER A 434 -7.00 22.68 -21.86
C SER A 434 -7.21 23.16 -20.42
N GLU A 435 -7.76 24.36 -20.25
CA GLU A 435 -8.20 24.83 -18.94
C GLU A 435 -9.35 23.98 -18.40
N GLY A 436 -9.57 24.01 -17.09
CA GLY A 436 -10.63 23.26 -16.41
C GLY A 436 -10.10 22.45 -15.23
N ARG A 437 -11.00 21.72 -14.57
CA ARG A 437 -10.65 20.89 -13.42
C ARG A 437 -9.85 19.66 -13.87
N PRO A 438 -8.77 19.29 -13.16
CA PRO A 438 -7.96 18.13 -13.50
C PRO A 438 -8.70 16.80 -13.33
N PRO A 439 -8.28 15.73 -14.01
CA PRO A 439 -8.83 14.39 -13.82
C PRO A 439 -8.50 13.85 -12.43
N MET A 440 -9.36 12.97 -11.90
CA MET A 440 -9.03 12.20 -10.70
C MET A 440 -7.88 11.23 -11.01
N PRO A 441 -6.95 11.00 -10.06
CA PRO A 441 -5.87 10.07 -10.27
C PRO A 441 -6.36 8.62 -10.32
N VAL A 442 -5.51 7.76 -10.86
CA VAL A 442 -5.73 6.31 -10.85
C VAL A 442 -5.74 5.82 -9.39
N GLN A 443 -6.75 5.03 -9.05
CA GLN A 443 -6.88 4.40 -7.74
C GLN A 443 -5.86 3.26 -7.59
N VAL A 444 -5.26 3.15 -6.40
CA VAL A 444 -4.16 2.22 -6.10
C VAL A 444 -4.57 1.27 -4.97
N GLN A 445 -4.24 -0.02 -5.11
CA GLN A 445 -4.51 -1.00 -4.06
C GLN A 445 -3.66 -0.73 -2.81
N ASN A 446 -4.24 -0.98 -1.63
CA ASN A 446 -3.60 -0.87 -0.32
C ASN A 446 -3.19 0.54 0.14
N VAL A 447 -3.54 1.59 -0.61
CA VAL A 447 -3.41 2.98 -0.16
C VAL A 447 -4.49 3.28 0.89
N THR A 448 -4.12 3.96 1.97
CA THR A 448 -5.00 4.27 3.12
C THR A 448 -5.51 5.70 3.17
N CYS A 449 -4.85 6.62 2.47
CA CYS A 449 -5.22 8.05 2.46
C CYS A 449 -4.96 8.73 1.11
N GLY A 450 -5.54 9.90 0.92
CA GLY A 450 -5.41 10.68 -0.31
C GLY A 450 -6.39 10.26 -1.41
N PRO A 451 -6.33 10.89 -2.59
CA PRO A 451 -7.32 10.70 -3.66
C PRO A 451 -7.20 9.36 -4.40
N GLN A 452 -6.14 8.59 -4.15
CA GLN A 452 -5.89 7.31 -4.81
C GLN A 452 -6.51 6.10 -4.09
N VAL A 453 -7.20 6.31 -2.96
CA VAL A 453 -7.94 5.23 -2.27
C VAL A 453 -9.01 4.65 -3.19
N ILE A 454 -9.18 3.32 -3.19
CA ILE A 454 -10.18 2.64 -4.01
C ILE A 454 -11.59 3.10 -3.62
N GLY A 455 -12.40 3.41 -4.63
CA GLY A 455 -13.77 3.90 -4.42
C GLY A 455 -13.85 5.39 -4.08
N THR A 456 -12.74 6.14 -4.18
CA THR A 456 -12.78 7.60 -4.04
C THR A 456 -13.48 8.22 -5.23
N ASP A 457 -14.60 8.87 -4.97
CA ASP A 457 -15.33 9.68 -5.94
C ASP A 457 -14.71 11.07 -6.07
N ARG A 458 -14.98 11.73 -7.20
CA ARG A 458 -14.63 13.13 -7.40
C ARG A 458 -15.33 14.00 -6.35
N PRO A 459 -14.62 14.93 -5.68
CA PRO A 459 -15.24 15.75 -4.67
C PRO A 459 -16.09 16.88 -5.26
N GLN A 460 -16.85 17.55 -4.39
CA GLN A 460 -17.55 18.79 -4.74
C GLN A 460 -16.56 19.91 -5.03
N ASP A 461 -17.00 20.92 -5.79
CA ASP A 461 -16.18 22.08 -6.12
C ASP A 461 -15.68 22.81 -4.87
N GLY A 462 -14.38 23.15 -4.87
CA GLY A 462 -13.71 23.85 -3.76
C GLY A 462 -13.04 22.93 -2.73
N ILE A 463 -13.18 21.61 -2.83
CA ILE A 463 -12.43 20.65 -2.00
C ILE A 463 -11.15 20.25 -2.74
N ASP A 464 -10.01 20.36 -2.06
CA ASP A 464 -8.74 19.87 -2.59
C ASP A 464 -8.74 18.33 -2.63
N ILE A 465 -8.33 17.75 -3.76
CA ILE A 465 -8.22 16.30 -3.90
C ILE A 465 -7.18 15.70 -2.94
N ALA A 466 -6.20 16.48 -2.48
CA ALA A 466 -5.20 16.06 -1.48
C ALA A 466 -5.81 15.82 -0.09
N ASP A 467 -6.95 16.46 0.22
CA ASP A 467 -7.64 16.33 1.51
C ASP A 467 -8.61 15.13 1.55
N LEU A 468 -8.76 14.39 0.45
CA LEU A 468 -9.61 13.21 0.39
C LEU A 468 -9.03 12.06 1.19
N ASN A 469 -9.93 11.30 1.84
CA ASN A 469 -9.58 10.16 2.68
C ASN A 469 -8.49 10.52 3.71
N PRO A 470 -8.76 11.44 4.63
CA PRO A 470 -7.76 11.89 5.60
C PRO A 470 -7.35 10.73 6.52
N CYS A 471 -6.09 10.74 6.94
CA CYS A 471 -5.61 9.77 7.92
C CYS A 471 -6.36 9.89 9.25
N PRO A 472 -6.63 8.75 9.93
CA PRO A 472 -7.11 8.76 11.30
C PRO A 472 -6.25 9.65 12.20
N LEU A 473 -6.86 10.29 13.19
CA LEU A 473 -6.18 11.21 14.12
C LEU A 473 -5.51 12.42 13.47
N LYS A 474 -5.81 12.72 12.19
CA LYS A 474 -5.24 13.84 11.42
C LYS A 474 -3.70 13.79 11.36
N VAL A 475 -3.16 12.58 11.34
CA VAL A 475 -1.72 12.34 11.09
C VAL A 475 -1.40 12.57 9.61
N CYS A 476 -0.11 12.54 9.27
CA CYS A 476 0.36 12.83 7.92
C CYS A 476 -0.02 11.72 6.96
N CYS A 477 -0.44 12.10 5.75
CA CYS A 477 -0.59 11.20 4.62
C CYS A 477 0.66 11.30 3.76
N SER A 478 1.48 10.25 3.66
CA SER A 478 2.70 10.25 2.84
C SER A 478 2.39 10.38 1.36
N GLY A 479 3.37 10.75 0.53
CA GLY A 479 3.26 10.78 -0.94
C GLY A 479 2.84 9.44 -1.56
N TRP A 480 3.03 8.34 -0.82
CA TRP A 480 2.64 6.99 -1.19
C TRP A 480 1.24 6.58 -0.70
N GLY A 481 0.51 7.48 -0.03
CA GLY A 481 -0.85 7.22 0.44
C GLY A 481 -0.94 6.41 1.74
N TYR A 482 0.10 6.45 2.57
CA TYR A 482 0.11 5.79 3.89
C TYR A 482 0.08 6.79 5.03
N CYS A 483 -0.54 6.40 6.15
CA CYS A 483 -0.67 7.25 7.33
C CYS A 483 0.45 7.02 8.34
N GLY A 484 1.04 8.08 8.86
CA GLY A 484 2.06 7.98 9.90
C GLY A 484 2.42 9.31 10.56
N LEU A 485 3.28 9.22 11.57
CA LEU A 485 3.66 10.33 12.45
C LEU A 485 5.10 10.82 12.28
N THR A 486 5.94 10.06 11.57
CA THR A 486 7.38 10.35 11.45
C THR A 486 7.67 11.23 10.23
N ASP A 487 8.89 11.77 10.16
CA ASP A 487 9.35 12.56 9.02
C ASP A 487 9.22 11.80 7.68
N GLU A 488 9.25 10.46 7.73
CA GLU A 488 9.01 9.58 6.59
C GLU A 488 7.63 9.80 5.94
N PHE A 489 6.63 10.22 6.73
CA PHE A 489 5.26 10.47 6.29
C PHE A 489 4.93 11.96 6.19
N CYS A 490 5.59 12.79 6.99
CA CYS A 490 5.21 14.18 7.19
C CYS A 490 6.02 15.19 6.35
N THR A 491 7.14 14.80 5.75
CA THR A 491 7.99 15.74 5.01
C THR A 491 7.40 16.04 3.63
N ASP A 492 6.92 17.27 3.43
CA ASP A 492 6.50 17.75 2.12
C ASP A 492 7.72 18.02 1.23
N THR A 493 7.82 17.24 0.16
CA THR A 493 8.85 17.38 -0.87
C THR A 493 8.23 17.50 -2.26
N SER A 494 6.98 17.98 -2.33
CA SER A 494 6.27 18.19 -3.58
C SER A 494 7.05 19.08 -4.55
N ILE A 495 6.89 18.80 -5.84
CA ILE A 495 7.53 19.54 -6.92
C ILE A 495 6.57 20.65 -7.33
N GLU A 496 7.01 21.90 -7.12
CA GLU A 496 6.23 23.11 -7.46
C GLU A 496 4.81 23.12 -6.85
N ASN A 497 4.67 22.59 -5.62
CA ASN A 497 3.39 22.43 -4.92
C ASN A 497 2.37 21.59 -5.71
N THR A 498 2.83 20.68 -6.56
CA THR A 498 1.95 19.83 -7.37
C THR A 498 1.53 18.60 -6.57
N PRO A 499 0.22 18.32 -6.43
CA PRO A 499 -0.25 17.21 -5.60
C PRO A 499 0.17 15.85 -6.17
N GLY A 500 0.48 14.90 -5.29
CA GLY A 500 0.92 13.56 -5.68
C GLY A 500 2.32 13.49 -6.30
N THR A 501 3.13 14.56 -6.16
CA THR A 501 4.54 14.56 -6.55
C THR A 501 5.45 14.59 -5.34
N HIS A 502 6.67 14.10 -5.50
CA HIS A 502 7.73 14.24 -4.50
C HIS A 502 9.09 14.25 -5.18
N LYS A 503 10.09 14.87 -4.54
CA LYS A 503 11.47 14.85 -5.03
C LYS A 503 12.02 13.42 -5.07
N PRO A 504 12.99 13.12 -5.97
CA PRO A 504 13.70 11.84 -5.96
C PRO A 504 14.27 11.50 -4.59
N ASN A 505 14.23 10.22 -4.20
CA ASN A 505 14.72 9.70 -2.92
C ASN A 505 14.00 10.27 -1.67
N THR A 506 12.75 10.72 -1.83
CA THR A 506 11.91 11.17 -0.70
C THR A 506 10.53 10.51 -0.81
N ASN A 507 9.83 10.40 0.31
CA ASN A 507 8.49 9.82 0.35
C ASN A 507 7.37 10.85 0.11
N GLY A 508 7.68 12.13 0.26
CA GLY A 508 6.71 13.22 0.16
C GLY A 508 5.59 13.13 1.19
N CYS A 509 4.69 14.12 1.11
CA CYS A 509 3.50 14.17 1.92
C CYS A 509 2.36 14.82 1.11
N ILE A 510 1.18 14.22 1.17
CA ILE A 510 -0.03 14.64 0.45
C ILE A 510 -0.80 15.67 1.30
N SER A 511 -1.02 15.36 2.57
CA SER A 511 -1.84 16.18 3.46
C SER A 511 -1.41 16.02 4.92
N ASN A 512 -1.78 17.01 5.75
CA ASN A 512 -1.35 17.11 7.14
C ASN A 512 0.17 17.14 7.31
N CYS A 513 0.90 17.67 6.33
CA CYS A 513 2.36 17.70 6.31
C CYS A 513 2.96 18.61 7.38
N GLY A 514 4.28 18.49 7.54
CA GLY A 514 5.06 19.21 8.53
C GLY A 514 5.18 18.48 9.86
N LYS A 515 6.06 18.99 10.72
CA LYS A 515 6.33 18.40 12.04
C LYS A 515 5.04 18.29 12.85
N ILE A 516 4.86 17.15 13.51
CA ILE A 516 3.75 16.95 14.44
C ILE A 516 4.09 17.65 15.75
N GLU A 517 3.36 18.73 16.03
CA GLU A 517 3.54 19.56 17.22
C GLU A 517 2.30 19.51 18.12
N ILE A 518 2.50 19.80 19.40
CA ILE A 518 1.39 19.91 20.35
C ILE A 518 0.53 21.10 19.95
N THR A 519 -0.74 20.82 19.68
CA THR A 519 -1.75 21.82 19.32
C THR A 519 -2.83 21.89 20.40
N ASN A 520 -3.87 22.71 20.21
CA ASN A 520 -5.01 22.79 21.13
C ASN A 520 -4.64 23.01 22.61
N ASN A 521 -3.52 23.70 22.87
CA ASN A 521 -2.92 23.90 24.19
C ASN A 521 -2.84 25.36 24.65
N LYS A 522 -3.60 26.25 24.01
CA LYS A 522 -3.65 27.68 24.38
C LYS A 522 -4.43 27.94 25.66
N THR A 523 -5.38 27.07 26.00
CA THR A 523 -6.26 27.23 27.16
C THR A 523 -5.76 26.35 28.31
N PRO A 524 -5.34 26.94 29.46
CA PRO A 524 -4.97 26.17 30.64
C PRO A 524 -6.18 25.43 31.24
N PRO A 525 -5.97 24.31 31.96
CA PRO A 525 -7.04 23.69 32.74
C PRO A 525 -7.48 24.59 33.90
N GLU A 526 -8.74 24.44 34.33
CA GLU A 526 -9.25 25.10 35.54
C GLU A 526 -8.48 24.66 36.79
N SER A 527 -8.13 23.38 36.86
CA SER A 527 -7.28 22.81 37.89
C SER A 527 -6.41 21.70 37.30
N PHE A 528 -5.16 21.60 37.74
CA PHE A 528 -4.28 20.51 37.31
C PHE A 528 -4.57 19.23 38.11
N LEU A 529 -5.10 18.22 37.44
CA LEU A 529 -5.44 16.94 38.08
C LEU A 529 -4.19 16.13 38.39
N ARG A 530 -4.19 15.51 39.56
CA ARG A 530 -3.29 14.42 39.94
C ARG A 530 -4.14 13.19 40.13
N VAL A 531 -4.07 12.28 39.17
CA VAL A 531 -4.78 11.00 39.19
C VAL A 531 -3.83 9.92 39.69
N GLY A 532 -4.27 9.11 40.64
CA GLY A 532 -3.55 7.93 41.09
C GLY A 532 -4.39 6.69 40.84
N TYR A 533 -3.90 5.76 40.02
CA TYR A 533 -4.48 4.42 39.96
C TYR A 533 -4.02 3.64 41.18
N PHE A 534 -4.97 2.99 41.85
CA PHE A 534 -4.72 2.11 42.98
C PHE A 534 -5.06 0.69 42.57
N GLU A 535 -4.06 -0.18 42.50
CA GLU A 535 -4.24 -1.59 42.23
C GLU A 535 -4.87 -2.25 43.46
N ALA A 536 -6.19 -2.42 43.48
CA ALA A 536 -6.89 -2.91 44.66
C ALA A 536 -6.54 -4.38 45.01
N TRP A 537 -5.98 -5.11 44.05
CA TRP A 537 -5.43 -6.45 44.23
C TRP A 537 -3.98 -6.45 44.75
N ASN A 538 -3.40 -5.29 45.10
CA ASN A 538 -2.00 -5.21 45.51
C ASN A 538 -1.65 -6.09 46.72
N GLY A 539 -2.63 -6.44 47.56
CA GLY A 539 -2.48 -7.39 48.66
C GLY A 539 -2.08 -8.81 48.23
N ASN A 540 -2.24 -9.15 46.94
CA ASN A 540 -1.80 -10.43 46.36
C ASN A 540 -0.28 -10.48 46.17
N ARG A 541 0.43 -9.35 46.25
CA ARG A 541 1.89 -9.29 46.22
C ARG A 541 2.46 -9.74 47.58
N PRO A 542 3.59 -10.46 47.63
CA PRO A 542 4.21 -10.89 48.90
C PRO A 542 4.79 -9.74 49.73
N CYS A 543 4.92 -8.53 49.16
CA CYS A 543 5.39 -7.31 49.83
C CYS A 543 4.99 -6.07 49.02
N LEU A 544 5.35 -4.87 49.52
CA LEU A 544 4.93 -3.57 48.97
C LEU A 544 3.40 -3.41 48.87
N ASN A 545 2.67 -4.01 49.81
CA ASN A 545 1.23 -3.78 49.89
C ASN A 545 0.97 -2.38 50.43
N MET A 546 -0.07 -1.74 49.91
CA MET A 546 -0.51 -0.40 50.28
C MET A 546 -2.02 -0.42 50.52
N ASP A 547 -2.45 0.16 51.63
CA ASP A 547 -3.85 0.43 51.88
C ASP A 547 -4.29 1.70 51.14
N VAL A 548 -5.50 1.69 50.58
CA VAL A 548 -6.03 2.85 49.84
C VAL A 548 -6.05 4.14 50.69
N THR A 549 -6.15 4.01 52.02
CA THR A 549 -6.13 5.15 52.94
C THR A 549 -4.76 5.80 53.11
N GLU A 550 -3.70 5.16 52.62
CA GLU A 550 -2.33 5.72 52.60
C GLU A 550 -2.13 6.69 51.43
N ILE A 551 -3.06 6.75 50.47
CA ILE A 551 -3.01 7.70 49.37
C ILE A 551 -3.35 9.11 49.89
N GLY A 552 -2.37 10.00 49.83
CA GLY A 552 -2.48 11.39 50.27
C GLY A 552 -2.16 12.42 49.19
N ASP A 553 -1.82 13.63 49.62
CA ASP A 553 -1.39 14.71 48.72
C ASP A 553 -0.17 14.29 47.88
N PRO A 554 -0.08 14.70 46.61
CA PRO A 554 -0.94 15.67 45.93
C PRO A 554 -2.09 15.03 45.12
N ILE A 555 -2.48 13.77 45.40
CA ILE A 555 -3.50 13.06 44.61
C ILE A 555 -4.88 13.69 44.80
N THR A 556 -5.47 14.11 43.68
CA THR A 556 -6.80 14.75 43.64
C THR A 556 -7.92 13.78 43.28
N HIS A 557 -7.59 12.70 42.56
CA HIS A 557 -8.52 11.70 42.06
C HIS A 557 -7.88 10.32 42.26
N ILE A 558 -8.60 9.43 42.92
CA ILE A 558 -8.19 8.03 43.07
C ILE A 558 -9.05 7.21 42.12
N HIS A 559 -8.39 6.53 41.20
CA HIS A 559 -8.98 5.53 40.32
C HIS A 559 -8.81 4.17 40.98
N PHE A 560 -9.89 3.63 41.56
CA PHE A 560 -9.91 2.30 42.15
C PHE A 560 -9.92 1.27 41.02
N ALA A 561 -8.80 0.58 40.83
CA ALA A 561 -8.60 -0.42 39.78
C ALA A 561 -8.67 -1.83 40.38
N PHE A 562 -9.44 -2.77 39.83
CA PHE A 562 -10.51 -2.59 38.87
C PHE A 562 -11.81 -3.13 39.45
N GLY A 563 -12.93 -2.54 39.03
CA GLY A 563 -14.23 -3.17 39.16
C GLY A 563 -14.40 -4.27 38.11
N HIS A 564 -15.26 -5.24 38.40
CA HIS A 564 -15.62 -6.31 37.49
C HIS A 564 -16.91 -5.97 36.74
N ILE A 565 -17.07 -6.48 35.51
CA ILE A 565 -18.34 -6.45 34.77
C ILE A 565 -18.68 -7.88 34.36
N SER A 566 -19.85 -8.35 34.78
CA SER A 566 -20.32 -9.69 34.42
C SER A 566 -20.76 -9.79 32.96
N ASN A 567 -20.97 -11.01 32.48
CA ASN A 567 -21.56 -11.29 31.15
C ASN A 567 -22.93 -10.64 30.93
N ASP A 568 -23.66 -10.34 32.00
CA ASP A 568 -24.95 -9.64 31.97
C ASP A 568 -24.80 -8.11 32.01
N PHE A 569 -23.57 -7.61 31.92
CA PHE A 569 -23.20 -6.20 31.98
C PHE A 569 -23.53 -5.57 33.33
N VAL A 570 -23.47 -6.35 34.42
CA VAL A 570 -23.68 -5.87 35.79
C VAL A 570 -22.32 -5.61 36.43
N PRO A 571 -22.04 -4.37 36.88
CA PRO A 571 -20.82 -4.07 37.60
C PRO A 571 -20.83 -4.67 39.01
N SER A 572 -19.69 -5.21 39.42
CA SER A 572 -19.47 -5.79 40.74
C SER A 572 -18.02 -5.58 41.19
N LEU A 573 -17.69 -6.09 42.36
CA LEU A 573 -16.33 -6.14 42.87
C LEU A 573 -15.97 -7.57 43.20
N ASP A 574 -14.72 -7.92 42.95
CA ASP A 574 -14.21 -9.23 43.34
C ASP A 574 -14.07 -9.31 44.87
N PRO A 575 -14.32 -10.49 45.48
CA PRO A 575 -14.25 -10.64 46.93
C PRO A 575 -12.92 -10.18 47.54
N GLU A 576 -11.82 -10.39 46.83
CA GLU A 576 -10.47 -10.03 47.26
C GLU A 576 -10.25 -8.52 47.45
N VAL A 577 -10.96 -7.66 46.71
CA VAL A 577 -10.80 -6.20 46.82
C VAL A 577 -11.81 -5.53 47.75
N THR A 578 -12.72 -6.31 48.36
CA THR A 578 -13.86 -5.77 49.13
C THR A 578 -13.42 -4.96 50.36
N GLU A 579 -12.34 -5.36 51.04
CA GLU A 579 -11.83 -4.61 52.19
C GLU A 579 -11.36 -3.20 51.78
N GLN A 580 -10.55 -3.13 50.72
CA GLN A 580 -10.05 -1.88 50.18
C GLN A 580 -11.19 -1.00 49.64
N TRP A 581 -12.21 -1.60 49.02
CA TRP A 581 -13.40 -0.87 48.58
C TRP A 581 -14.14 -0.17 49.72
N VAL A 582 -14.36 -0.86 50.84
CA VAL A 582 -15.05 -0.28 52.01
C VAL A 582 -14.26 0.89 52.58
N LYS A 583 -12.92 0.80 52.60
CA LYS A 583 -12.04 1.88 53.03
C LYS A 583 -12.10 3.06 52.07
N PHE A 584 -11.97 2.79 50.77
CA PHE A 584 -12.07 3.77 49.69
C PHE A 584 -13.36 4.60 49.77
N LEU A 585 -14.52 3.94 49.94
CA LEU A 585 -15.81 4.64 50.04
C LEU A 585 -15.89 5.62 51.22
N LYS A 586 -15.16 5.34 52.31
CA LYS A 586 -15.11 6.18 53.51
C LYS A 586 -14.12 7.34 53.40
N MET A 587 -13.24 7.34 52.40
CA MET A 587 -12.27 8.42 52.22
C MET A 587 -12.96 9.75 51.88
N SER A 588 -12.32 10.82 52.36
CA SER A 588 -12.62 12.23 52.10
C SER A 588 -11.37 12.94 51.59
N GLY A 589 -11.51 13.91 50.69
CA GLY A 589 -10.39 14.63 50.08
C GLY A 589 -10.33 14.34 48.57
N PRO A 590 -9.64 13.28 48.12
CA PRO A 590 -9.62 12.90 46.72
C PRO A 590 -10.99 12.47 46.19
N LYS A 591 -11.23 12.72 44.90
CA LYS A 591 -12.39 12.23 44.17
C LYS A 591 -12.34 10.72 44.00
N LYS A 592 -13.46 10.05 44.25
CA LYS A 592 -13.58 8.58 44.23
C LYS A 592 -14.11 8.09 42.88
N ILE A 593 -13.21 7.58 42.04
CA ILE A 593 -13.52 7.08 40.70
C ILE A 593 -13.37 5.56 40.67
N ILE A 594 -14.37 4.84 40.17
CA ILE A 594 -14.24 3.40 39.87
C ILE A 594 -13.76 3.23 38.43
N SER A 595 -12.79 2.35 38.21
CA SER A 595 -12.29 2.03 36.87
C SER A 595 -12.72 0.61 36.48
N PHE A 596 -13.24 0.46 35.26
CA PHE A 596 -13.61 -0.85 34.71
C PHE A 596 -12.78 -1.17 33.47
N GLY A 597 -12.22 -2.38 33.41
CA GLY A 597 -11.37 -2.82 32.31
C GLY A 597 -9.99 -3.26 32.81
N GLY A 598 -8.94 -2.66 32.26
CA GLY A 598 -7.55 -3.05 32.41
C GLY A 598 -7.15 -4.11 31.40
N TRP A 599 -5.83 -4.29 31.26
CA TRP A 599 -5.22 -5.22 30.30
C TRP A 599 -5.83 -6.63 30.34
N ALA A 600 -5.88 -7.26 31.52
CA ALA A 600 -6.36 -8.63 31.69
C ALA A 600 -7.83 -8.78 31.31
N PHE A 601 -8.72 -7.93 31.86
CA PHE A 601 -10.15 -7.97 31.56
C PHE A 601 -10.44 -7.72 30.06
N SER A 602 -9.62 -6.90 29.41
CA SER A 602 -9.84 -6.51 28.02
C SER A 602 -9.36 -7.54 26.99
N ASN A 603 -8.40 -8.39 27.37
CA ASN A 603 -7.65 -9.25 26.44
C ASN A 603 -7.60 -10.74 26.81
N GLU A 604 -7.90 -11.13 28.05
CA GLU A 604 -7.85 -12.54 28.43
C GLU A 604 -9.10 -13.31 27.95
N PRO A 605 -8.96 -14.63 27.71
CA PRO A 605 -10.09 -15.49 27.41
C PRO A 605 -11.16 -15.44 28.51
N GLY A 606 -12.42 -15.31 28.11
CA GLY A 606 -13.57 -15.34 29.02
C GLY A 606 -14.07 -13.98 29.49
N THR A 607 -13.31 -12.89 29.27
CA THR A 607 -13.70 -11.52 29.62
C THR A 607 -13.58 -10.54 28.44
N SER A 608 -12.65 -10.78 27.50
CA SER A 608 -12.40 -9.86 26.37
C SER A 608 -13.64 -9.56 25.50
N HIS A 609 -14.63 -10.45 25.40
CA HIS A 609 -15.88 -10.16 24.69
C HIS A 609 -16.81 -9.18 25.43
N ILE A 610 -16.71 -9.02 26.75
CA ILE A 610 -17.75 -8.38 27.56
C ILE A 610 -17.93 -6.90 27.17
N MET A 611 -16.86 -6.11 27.15
CA MET A 611 -16.92 -4.70 26.70
C MET A 611 -17.40 -4.59 25.25
N ARG A 612 -16.84 -5.43 24.36
CA ARG A 612 -17.17 -5.49 22.93
C ARG A 612 -18.66 -5.75 22.70
N GLN A 613 -19.28 -6.65 23.45
CA GLN A 613 -20.71 -6.93 23.36
C GLN A 613 -21.55 -5.87 24.07
N GLY A 614 -21.08 -5.34 25.20
CA GLY A 614 -21.80 -4.35 26.00
C GLY A 614 -22.04 -3.03 25.25
N VAL A 615 -21.07 -2.56 24.46
CA VAL A 615 -21.17 -1.28 23.72
C VAL A 615 -22.08 -1.34 22.47
N LYS A 616 -22.45 -2.55 22.02
CA LYS A 616 -23.28 -2.75 20.81
C LYS A 616 -24.70 -2.23 21.01
N PRO A 617 -25.40 -1.81 19.93
CA PRO A 617 -26.74 -1.25 20.01
C PRO A 617 -27.75 -2.07 20.83
N ALA A 618 -27.68 -3.41 20.76
CA ALA A 618 -28.61 -4.30 21.48
C ALA A 618 -28.43 -4.29 23.01
N ASN A 619 -27.22 -4.01 23.51
CA ASN A 619 -26.87 -4.12 24.93
C ASN A 619 -26.55 -2.77 25.59
N ARG A 620 -26.24 -1.75 24.78
CA ARG A 620 -25.70 -0.46 25.21
C ARG A 620 -26.50 0.20 26.32
N GLN A 621 -27.83 0.23 26.20
CA GLN A 621 -28.68 0.90 27.19
C GLN A 621 -28.62 0.18 28.53
N LYS A 622 -28.82 -1.15 28.54
CA LYS A 622 -28.72 -1.99 29.75
C LYS A 622 -27.36 -1.81 30.43
N PHE A 623 -26.28 -1.87 29.65
CA PHE A 623 -24.93 -1.72 30.19
C PHE A 623 -24.72 -0.31 30.80
N ALA A 624 -25.12 0.74 30.08
CA ALA A 624 -24.98 2.11 30.57
C ALA A 624 -25.80 2.37 31.83
N ASP A 625 -27.05 1.88 31.89
CA ASP A 625 -27.94 2.03 33.05
C ASP A 625 -27.35 1.34 34.29
N ASN A 626 -26.78 0.14 34.11
CA ASN A 626 -26.12 -0.60 35.18
C ASN A 626 -24.90 0.14 35.74
N ILE A 627 -24.06 0.72 34.86
CA ILE A 627 -22.92 1.53 35.30
C ILE A 627 -23.38 2.78 36.05
N VAL A 628 -24.32 3.54 35.47
CA VAL A 628 -24.86 4.76 36.09
C VAL A 628 -25.43 4.45 37.47
N LYS A 629 -26.22 3.37 37.58
CA LYS A 629 -26.77 2.90 38.85
C LYS A 629 -25.67 2.59 39.86
N PHE A 630 -24.65 1.84 39.47
CA PHE A 630 -23.54 1.49 40.36
C PHE A 630 -22.81 2.73 40.89
N VAL A 631 -22.53 3.70 40.02
CA VAL A 631 -21.87 4.96 40.38
C VAL A 631 -22.71 5.78 41.36
N VAL A 632 -24.02 5.86 41.13
CA VAL A 632 -24.96 6.62 41.98
C VAL A 632 -25.15 5.94 43.33
N ASP A 633 -25.45 4.64 43.34
CA ASP A 633 -25.71 3.86 44.55
C ASP A 633 -24.52 3.87 45.51
N ASN A 634 -23.30 3.77 44.98
CA ASN A 634 -22.07 3.79 45.76
C ASN A 634 -21.54 5.20 46.06
N LYS A 635 -22.27 6.26 45.66
CA LYS A 635 -21.90 7.66 45.92
C LYS A 635 -20.50 8.03 45.41
N LEU A 636 -20.11 7.48 44.26
CA LEU A 636 -18.83 7.74 43.62
C LEU A 636 -18.83 9.11 42.93
N ASP A 637 -17.67 9.73 42.78
CA ASP A 637 -17.49 11.00 42.08
C ASP A 637 -17.41 10.81 40.56
N GLY A 638 -17.26 9.59 40.06
CA GLY A 638 -17.25 9.31 38.63
C GLY A 638 -16.90 7.88 38.27
N VAL A 639 -16.71 7.65 36.97
CA VAL A 639 -16.32 6.36 36.40
C VAL A 639 -15.27 6.55 35.31
N ASP A 640 -14.34 5.62 35.27
CA ASP A 640 -13.32 5.47 34.23
C ASP A 640 -13.49 4.13 33.52
N PHE A 641 -13.21 4.11 32.22
CA PHE A 641 -13.22 2.89 31.42
C PHE A 641 -11.87 2.69 30.75
N ASP A 642 -11.21 1.61 31.13
CA ASP A 642 -9.89 1.21 30.64
C ASP A 642 -10.02 -0.01 29.71
N TRP A 643 -10.66 0.19 28.55
CA TRP A 643 -10.84 -0.87 27.57
C TRP A 643 -9.66 -0.92 26.59
N GLU A 644 -8.89 -2.00 26.67
CA GLU A 644 -7.65 -2.19 25.90
C GLU A 644 -7.74 -3.31 24.85
N TYR A 645 -7.94 -3.06 23.56
CA TYR A 645 -8.37 -1.80 22.95
C TYR A 645 -9.50 -2.04 21.93
N PRO A 646 -10.47 -1.10 21.80
CA PRO A 646 -11.47 -1.14 20.75
C PRO A 646 -10.82 -1.22 19.36
N GLY A 647 -11.28 -2.17 18.55
CA GLY A 647 -10.80 -2.38 17.18
C GLY A 647 -9.41 -3.01 17.05
N ALA A 648 -8.76 -3.42 18.15
CA ALA A 648 -7.52 -4.20 18.09
C ALA A 648 -7.81 -5.66 17.72
N ASP A 649 -7.18 -6.15 16.65
CA ASP A 649 -7.35 -7.51 16.11
C ASP A 649 -6.06 -8.35 16.14
N ASP A 650 -5.00 -7.79 16.72
CA ASP A 650 -3.64 -8.30 16.72
C ASP A 650 -3.14 -8.77 18.10
N ILE A 651 -3.99 -8.70 19.12
CA ILE A 651 -3.68 -9.16 20.48
C ILE A 651 -3.97 -10.66 20.58
N GLU A 652 -2.91 -11.45 20.78
CA GLU A 652 -2.98 -12.90 20.90
C GLU A 652 -3.87 -13.32 22.08
N GLY A 653 -4.81 -14.25 21.84
CA GLY A 653 -5.72 -14.77 22.86
C GLY A 653 -6.97 -13.90 23.13
N SER A 654 -7.01 -12.66 22.63
CA SER A 654 -8.18 -11.78 22.75
C SER A 654 -9.19 -12.04 21.63
N ASP A 655 -10.48 -11.79 21.91
CA ASP A 655 -11.48 -11.64 20.86
C ASP A 655 -11.08 -10.51 19.89
N PRO A 656 -11.11 -10.74 18.57
CA PRO A 656 -10.69 -9.76 17.59
C PRO A 656 -11.65 -8.56 17.58
N GLY A 657 -11.08 -7.36 17.62
CA GLY A 657 -11.82 -6.12 17.51
C GLY A 657 -12.46 -5.93 16.14
N THR A 658 -13.44 -5.04 16.07
CA THR A 658 -14.15 -4.67 14.83
C THR A 658 -13.97 -3.19 14.51
N LYS A 659 -14.17 -2.82 13.24
CA LYS A 659 -14.10 -1.40 12.81
C LYS A 659 -15.18 -0.54 13.48
N GLU A 660 -16.28 -1.16 13.92
CA GLU A 660 -17.41 -0.50 14.57
C GLU A 660 -17.17 -0.24 16.06
N ASP A 661 -16.18 -0.89 16.68
CA ASP A 661 -15.93 -0.83 18.13
C ASP A 661 -15.79 0.62 18.62
N GLY A 662 -14.99 1.44 17.94
CA GLY A 662 -14.77 2.84 18.32
C GLY A 662 -16.04 3.68 18.32
N ILE A 663 -16.88 3.55 17.30
CA ILE A 663 -18.16 4.28 17.20
C ILE A 663 -19.18 3.73 18.20
N ASN A 664 -19.21 2.42 18.42
CA ASN A 664 -20.06 1.82 19.45
C ASN A 664 -19.65 2.28 20.85
N TYR A 665 -18.34 2.38 21.11
CA TYR A 665 -17.81 2.87 22.36
C TYR A 665 -18.18 4.34 22.61
N LEU A 666 -18.00 5.21 21.61
CA LEU A 666 -18.45 6.60 21.69
C LEU A 666 -19.94 6.72 22.02
N LYS A 667 -20.79 5.91 21.36
CA LYS A 667 -22.24 5.92 21.61
C LYS A 667 -22.57 5.40 23.02
N PHE A 668 -21.84 4.40 23.51
CA PHE A 668 -21.95 3.94 24.89
C PHE A 668 -21.56 5.02 25.88
N LEU A 669 -20.39 5.65 25.72
CA LEU A 669 -19.93 6.77 26.56
C LEU A 669 -20.93 7.94 26.57
N THR A 670 -21.54 8.24 25.42
CA THR A 670 -22.62 9.24 25.31
C THR A 670 -23.84 8.84 26.14
N THR A 671 -24.22 7.55 26.12
CA THR A 671 -25.35 7.02 26.89
C THR A 671 -25.07 7.11 28.39
N VAL A 672 -23.88 6.70 28.83
CA VAL A 672 -23.41 6.83 30.21
C VAL A 672 -23.41 8.30 30.64
N ARG A 673 -22.86 9.21 29.81
CA ARG A 673 -22.81 10.64 30.12
C ARG A 673 -24.21 11.23 30.33
N ASN A 674 -25.19 10.83 29.54
CA ASN A 674 -26.57 11.30 29.65
C ASN A 674 -27.27 10.77 30.91
N GLY A 675 -26.92 9.56 31.38
CA GLY A 675 -27.49 8.99 32.61
C GLY A 675 -26.79 9.46 33.89
N LEU A 676 -25.50 9.83 33.82
CA LEU A 676 -24.74 10.28 34.97
C LEU A 676 -25.11 11.72 35.38
N PRO A 677 -25.28 12.01 36.69
CA PRO A 677 -25.36 13.38 37.19
C PRO A 677 -24.21 14.27 36.70
N LYS A 678 -24.50 15.55 36.43
CA LYS A 678 -23.61 16.47 35.71
C LYS A 678 -22.26 16.67 36.42
N GLU A 679 -22.27 16.63 37.74
CA GLU A 679 -21.11 16.79 38.61
C GLU A 679 -20.18 15.57 38.64
N LYS A 680 -20.65 14.39 38.20
CA LYS A 680 -19.83 13.18 38.18
C LYS A 680 -18.91 13.14 36.96
N SER A 681 -17.65 12.77 37.14
CA SER A 681 -16.72 12.64 36.02
C SER A 681 -16.99 11.37 35.21
N LEU A 682 -16.68 11.45 33.91
CA LEU A 682 -16.61 10.33 33.00
C LEU A 682 -15.26 10.39 32.29
N ALA A 683 -14.45 9.35 32.47
CA ALA A 683 -13.11 9.24 31.89
C ALA A 683 -12.94 7.94 31.11
N ILE A 684 -11.88 7.90 30.31
CA ILE A 684 -11.34 6.66 29.74
C ILE A 684 -9.81 6.69 29.89
N ALA A 685 -9.21 5.51 29.92
CA ALA A 685 -7.81 5.33 29.57
C ALA A 685 -7.67 5.11 28.05
N ALA A 686 -6.66 5.76 27.45
CA ALA A 686 -6.40 5.72 26.02
C ALA A 686 -4.91 5.43 25.73
N PRO A 687 -4.60 4.63 24.69
CA PRO A 687 -3.24 4.23 24.38
C PRO A 687 -2.43 5.35 23.72
N ALA A 688 -1.14 5.47 24.07
CA ALA A 688 -0.23 6.42 23.42
C ALA A 688 0.17 6.03 21.98
N SER A 689 -0.07 4.78 21.58
CA SER A 689 0.23 4.28 20.24
C SER A 689 -0.78 4.73 19.18
N TYR A 690 -0.29 5.19 18.03
CA TYR A 690 -1.11 5.44 16.83
C TYR A 690 -1.92 4.21 16.41
N TRP A 691 -1.30 3.03 16.46
CA TRP A 691 -1.90 1.79 15.94
C TRP A 691 -3.20 1.41 16.66
N TYR A 692 -3.26 1.66 17.97
CA TYR A 692 -4.46 1.43 18.78
C TYR A 692 -5.37 2.67 18.84
N LEU A 693 -4.81 3.88 19.01
CA LEU A 693 -5.62 5.09 19.16
C LEU A 693 -6.41 5.43 17.90
N ARG A 694 -5.95 5.05 16.69
CA ARG A 694 -6.65 5.32 15.42
C ARG A 694 -8.08 4.75 15.36
N ASN A 695 -8.39 3.75 16.18
CA ASN A 695 -9.71 3.15 16.27
C ASN A 695 -10.66 3.97 17.16
N PHE A 696 -10.15 4.95 17.92
CA PHE A 696 -10.94 5.80 18.78
C PHE A 696 -11.38 7.05 17.99
N PRO A 697 -12.69 7.37 17.91
CA PRO A 697 -13.16 8.67 17.46
C PRO A 697 -12.88 9.73 18.54
N ILE A 698 -11.60 9.94 18.86
CA ILE A 698 -11.14 10.57 20.10
C ILE A 698 -11.54 12.05 20.20
N GLU A 699 -11.62 12.76 19.08
CA GLU A 699 -12.14 14.14 19.03
C GLU A 699 -13.60 14.20 19.50
N LEU A 700 -14.43 13.23 19.09
CA LEU A 700 -15.82 13.17 19.50
C LEU A 700 -15.96 12.67 20.94
N MET A 701 -15.13 11.70 21.34
CA MET A 701 -15.08 11.23 22.73
C MET A 701 -14.71 12.36 23.68
N ALA A 702 -13.73 13.20 23.32
CA ALA A 702 -13.35 14.36 24.13
C ALA A 702 -14.50 15.35 24.36
N LYS A 703 -15.57 15.35 23.56
CA LYS A 703 -16.76 16.19 23.79
C LYS A 703 -17.67 15.65 24.89
N VAL A 704 -17.68 14.33 25.12
CA VAL A 704 -18.51 13.68 26.16
C VAL A 704 -17.76 13.40 27.45
N LEU A 705 -16.43 13.24 27.35
CA LEU A 705 -15.56 12.95 28.48
C LEU A 705 -15.21 14.20 29.30
N SER A 706 -15.04 13.99 30.60
CA SER A 706 -14.49 14.98 31.53
C SER A 706 -12.99 15.14 31.30
N TYR A 707 -12.27 14.02 31.22
CA TYR A 707 -10.86 13.94 30.87
C TYR A 707 -10.52 12.57 30.28
N ILE A 708 -9.32 12.46 29.71
CA ILE A 708 -8.75 11.24 29.13
C ILE A 708 -7.44 10.97 29.87
N VAL A 709 -7.35 9.80 30.50
CA VAL A 709 -6.09 9.25 31.02
C VAL A 709 -5.31 8.74 29.83
N TYR A 710 -4.12 9.28 29.60
CA TYR A 710 -3.33 8.95 28.42
C TYR A 710 -2.07 8.17 28.81
N MET A 711 -2.04 6.90 28.42
CA MET A 711 -1.05 5.92 28.87
C MET A 711 0.27 6.10 28.13
N THR A 712 0.98 7.19 28.41
CA THR A 712 2.28 7.56 27.83
C THR A 712 3.43 6.86 28.56
N TYR A 713 3.29 5.55 28.71
CA TYR A 713 4.24 4.62 29.28
C TYR A 713 4.07 3.27 28.56
N ASP A 714 4.95 2.31 28.84
CA ASP A 714 5.01 1.05 28.09
C ASP A 714 5.20 1.28 26.58
N LEU A 715 5.95 2.33 26.24
CA LEU A 715 6.34 2.63 24.86
C LEU A 715 7.30 1.56 24.32
N HIS A 716 8.05 0.92 25.22
CA HIS A 716 8.99 -0.14 24.94
C HIS A 716 8.96 -1.22 26.03
N GLY A 717 9.28 -2.45 25.66
CA GLY A 717 9.30 -3.58 26.58
C GLY A 717 9.78 -4.85 25.91
N GLN A 718 9.78 -5.96 26.65
CA GLN A 718 10.25 -7.26 26.16
C GLN A 718 9.55 -7.68 24.84
N TRP A 719 8.30 -7.27 24.65
CA TRP A 719 7.47 -7.56 23.47
C TRP A 719 7.99 -6.96 22.15
N ASP A 720 8.97 -6.05 22.20
CA ASP A 720 9.61 -5.50 21.00
C ASP A 720 10.53 -6.52 20.30
N ALA A 721 11.00 -7.54 21.04
CA ALA A 721 11.92 -8.55 20.54
C ALA A 721 11.36 -9.31 19.34
N GLY A 722 12.17 -9.41 18.28
CA GLY A 722 11.83 -10.05 17.01
C GLY A 722 11.10 -9.15 16.01
N SER A 723 10.92 -7.85 16.32
CA SER A 723 10.25 -6.90 15.43
C SER A 723 11.17 -5.76 15.00
N LYS A 724 11.60 -5.78 13.74
CA LYS A 724 12.32 -4.64 13.12
C LYS A 724 11.53 -3.33 13.06
N TRP A 725 10.22 -3.40 13.34
CA TRP A 725 9.30 -2.27 13.31
C TRP A 725 8.99 -1.72 14.70
N ALA A 726 9.46 -2.37 15.76
CA ALA A 726 9.22 -1.93 17.14
C ALA A 726 9.99 -0.64 17.46
N SER A 727 11.17 -0.46 16.86
CA SER A 727 12.01 0.72 17.10
C SER A 727 12.87 1.06 15.90
N THR A 728 12.89 2.32 15.52
CA THR A 728 13.74 2.80 14.42
C THR A 728 15.21 2.57 14.76
N GLY A 729 15.97 2.04 13.79
CA GLY A 729 17.39 1.72 13.97
C GLY A 729 17.68 0.50 14.85
N CYS A 730 16.65 -0.28 15.23
CA CYS A 730 16.81 -1.51 15.99
C CYS A 730 16.38 -2.72 15.16
N ALA A 731 17.33 -3.40 14.51
CA ALA A 731 17.03 -4.41 13.51
C ALA A 731 16.18 -5.59 14.01
N ASN A 732 16.32 -5.98 15.28
CA ASN A 732 15.56 -7.07 15.89
C ASN A 732 14.59 -6.58 16.98
N GLY A 733 14.45 -5.27 17.19
CA GLY A 733 13.62 -4.70 18.25
C GLY A 733 14.11 -4.97 19.68
N ASP A 734 15.31 -5.52 19.85
CA ASP A 734 15.91 -5.95 21.11
C ASP A 734 16.85 -4.91 21.74
N CYS A 735 16.60 -3.62 21.47
CA CYS A 735 17.42 -2.52 21.98
C CYS A 735 16.93 -2.02 23.34
N LEU A 736 17.84 -1.57 24.20
CA LEU A 736 17.55 -1.00 25.53
C LEU A 736 16.88 0.38 25.43
N ARG A 737 15.61 0.39 25.03
CA ARG A 737 14.79 1.60 24.91
C ARG A 737 13.99 1.81 26.19
N SER A 738 13.95 3.06 26.64
CA SER A 738 13.17 3.44 27.82
C SER A 738 11.68 3.43 27.50
N HIS A 739 10.89 2.69 28.29
CA HIS A 739 9.44 2.63 28.14
C HIS A 739 8.71 3.95 28.42
N ILE A 740 9.45 4.95 28.94
CA ILE A 740 8.95 6.27 29.29
C ILE A 740 9.67 7.38 28.50
N ASN A 741 10.22 7.09 27.33
CA ASN A 741 10.92 8.09 26.52
C ASN A 741 10.11 9.40 26.31
N ILE A 742 10.66 10.54 26.76
CA ILE A 742 9.96 11.83 26.67
C ILE A 742 9.73 12.29 25.23
N THR A 743 10.62 11.94 24.29
CA THR A 743 10.47 12.34 22.89
C THR A 743 9.23 11.68 22.29
N GLU A 744 9.04 10.40 22.55
CA GLU A 744 7.87 9.63 22.11
C GLU A 744 6.60 10.01 22.88
N THR A 745 6.73 10.33 24.16
CA THR A 745 5.65 10.94 24.96
C THR A 745 5.16 12.23 24.31
N ILE A 746 6.06 13.15 23.96
CA ILE A 746 5.71 14.43 23.33
C ILE A 746 5.08 14.22 21.94
N ASN A 747 5.58 13.26 21.16
CA ASN A 747 4.96 12.89 19.88
C ASN A 747 3.54 12.36 20.06
N SER A 748 3.30 11.56 21.09
CA SER A 748 1.97 11.03 21.42
C SER A 748 1.02 12.16 21.86
N LEU A 749 1.50 13.08 22.70
CA LEU A 749 0.75 14.28 23.11
C LEU A 749 0.43 15.19 21.92
N ALA A 750 1.36 15.31 20.98
CA ALA A 750 1.15 16.05 19.74
C ALA A 750 0.11 15.37 18.84
N MET A 751 0.14 14.02 18.73
CA MET A 751 -0.86 13.24 18.00
C MET A 751 -2.27 13.44 18.56
N ILE A 752 -2.51 13.21 19.87
CA ILE A 752 -3.85 13.29 20.44
C ILE A 752 -4.42 14.72 20.39
N THR A 753 -3.57 15.73 20.58
CA THR A 753 -4.00 17.13 20.47
C THR A 753 -4.30 17.51 19.02
N ARG A 754 -3.45 17.09 18.07
CA ARG A 754 -3.69 17.29 16.63
C ARG A 754 -4.97 16.60 16.14
N ALA A 755 -5.32 15.44 16.72
CA ALA A 755 -6.58 14.77 16.44
C ALA A 755 -7.81 15.64 16.79
N GLY A 756 -7.65 16.65 17.65
CA GLY A 756 -8.69 17.61 18.02
C GLY A 756 -9.01 17.63 19.51
N VAL A 757 -8.27 16.90 20.34
CA VAL A 757 -8.48 16.89 21.79
C VAL A 757 -7.85 18.14 22.41
N PRO A 758 -8.58 18.92 23.22
CA PRO A 758 -7.99 20.01 24.00
C PRO A 758 -6.97 19.47 25.01
N SER A 759 -5.79 20.09 25.12
CA SER A 759 -4.73 19.62 26.03
C SER A 759 -5.20 19.55 27.49
N HIS A 760 -6.04 20.49 27.92
CA HIS A 760 -6.59 20.54 29.28
C HIS A 760 -7.55 19.38 29.61
N LYS A 761 -7.91 18.53 28.63
CA LYS A 761 -8.63 17.26 28.85
C LYS A 761 -7.74 16.04 28.91
N VAL A 762 -6.45 16.15 28.63
CA VAL A 762 -5.51 15.03 28.60
C VAL A 762 -4.71 14.99 29.89
N ILE A 763 -4.77 13.86 30.60
CA ILE A 763 -4.04 13.57 31.83
C ILE A 763 -2.87 12.66 31.47
N VAL A 764 -1.64 13.18 31.57
CA VAL A 764 -0.44 12.55 31.00
C VAL A 764 0.13 11.48 31.94
N GLY A 765 0.43 10.30 31.41
CA GLY A 765 0.99 9.17 32.15
C GLY A 765 2.40 9.40 32.71
N ILE A 766 2.58 9.05 33.98
CA ILE A 766 3.85 8.81 34.66
C ILE A 766 3.78 7.45 35.36
N THR A 767 4.92 6.86 35.71
CA THR A 767 4.96 5.48 36.23
C THR A 767 5.69 5.36 37.56
N SER A 768 5.14 4.55 38.46
CA SER A 768 5.81 4.05 39.67
C SER A 768 6.47 2.67 39.45
N TYR A 769 6.82 2.36 38.21
CA TYR A 769 7.54 1.13 37.86
C TYR A 769 8.46 1.41 36.69
N GLY A 770 9.39 0.49 36.45
CA GLY A 770 10.21 0.45 35.25
C GLY A 770 10.04 -0.84 34.46
N ARG A 771 10.31 -0.77 33.15
CA ARG A 771 10.50 -1.96 32.31
C ARG A 771 11.96 -2.38 32.39
N SER A 772 12.18 -3.64 32.75
CA SER A 772 13.51 -4.21 32.97
C SER A 772 13.95 -5.14 31.85
N PHE A 773 15.26 -5.26 31.67
CA PHE A 773 15.87 -6.06 30.62
C PHE A 773 17.14 -6.73 31.15
N LYS A 774 17.40 -7.95 30.67
CA LYS A 774 18.70 -8.61 30.86
C LYS A 774 19.63 -8.16 29.73
N MET A 775 20.67 -7.42 30.04
CA MET A 775 21.61 -6.88 29.06
C MET A 775 22.43 -8.01 28.39
N VAL A 776 22.76 -7.84 27.11
CA VAL A 776 23.75 -8.70 26.42
C VAL A 776 25.17 -8.40 26.90
N ASP A 777 25.50 -7.12 27.09
CA ASP A 777 26.81 -6.65 27.53
C ASP A 777 26.65 -5.66 28.70
N ALA A 778 27.26 -5.99 29.85
CA ALA A 778 27.26 -5.17 31.06
C ALA A 778 27.81 -3.74 30.87
N ASN A 779 28.64 -3.53 29.84
CA ASN A 779 29.26 -2.24 29.57
C ASN A 779 28.47 -1.39 28.56
N CYS A 780 27.51 -1.98 27.84
CA CYS A 780 26.71 -1.31 26.83
C CYS A 780 25.30 -1.04 27.37
N TRP A 781 25.02 0.20 27.78
CA TRP A 781 23.75 0.60 28.38
C TRP A 781 22.95 1.63 27.58
N GLY A 782 23.53 2.18 26.51
CA GLY A 782 22.88 3.17 25.66
C GLY A 782 21.73 2.60 24.83
N PRO A 783 20.94 3.46 24.16
CA PRO A 783 19.71 3.08 23.49
C PRO A 783 19.87 2.17 22.26
N SER A 784 21.11 1.98 21.78
CA SER A 784 21.46 1.02 20.71
C SER A 784 22.02 -0.30 21.24
N CYS A 785 22.21 -0.43 22.55
CA CYS A 785 22.68 -1.66 23.19
C CYS A 785 21.54 -2.67 23.31
N LEU A 786 21.88 -3.95 23.42
CA LEU A 786 20.92 -5.04 23.24
C LEU A 786 20.57 -5.73 24.55
N TYR A 787 19.38 -6.33 24.58
CA TYR A 787 18.91 -7.21 25.65
C TYR A 787 18.66 -8.65 25.17
N LEU A 788 18.58 -9.58 26.13
CA LEU A 788 18.28 -11.00 25.93
C LEU A 788 16.79 -11.30 26.10
N GLY A 789 16.35 -12.42 25.52
CA GLY A 789 15.00 -12.94 25.68
C GLY A 789 14.21 -13.00 24.38
N SER A 790 12.99 -13.51 24.47
CA SER A 790 12.04 -13.52 23.35
C SER A 790 10.89 -12.57 23.64
N ARG A 791 10.02 -12.33 22.66
CA ARG A 791 8.84 -11.46 22.77
C ARG A 791 8.00 -11.75 24.03
N ASN A 792 7.82 -13.04 24.35
CA ASN A 792 6.92 -13.50 25.41
C ASN A 792 7.67 -13.99 26.65
N GLN A 793 9.00 -13.85 26.71
CA GLN A 793 9.79 -14.33 27.83
C GLN A 793 10.97 -13.40 28.12
N SER A 794 10.87 -12.66 29.22
CA SER A 794 11.96 -11.84 29.73
C SER A 794 12.86 -12.63 30.68
N PRO A 795 14.18 -12.68 30.43
CA PRO A 795 15.15 -13.25 31.36
C PRO A 795 15.66 -12.23 32.39
N ALA A 796 15.12 -11.00 32.40
CA ALA A 796 15.42 -10.01 33.44
C ALA A 796 15.03 -10.56 34.81
N GLN A 797 15.84 -10.30 35.84
CA GLN A 797 15.59 -10.78 37.18
C GLN A 797 14.24 -10.23 37.69
N PRO A 798 13.27 -11.09 38.07
CA PRO A 798 12.01 -10.65 38.63
C PRO A 798 12.21 -9.85 39.92
N GLY A 799 11.39 -8.82 40.12
CA GLY A 799 11.29 -8.12 41.39
C GLY A 799 10.88 -9.07 42.53
N LYS A 800 11.32 -8.78 43.75
CA LYS A 800 10.97 -9.58 44.95
C LYS A 800 9.47 -9.57 45.26
N CYS A 801 8.80 -8.46 45.03
CA CYS A 801 7.39 -8.23 45.32
C CYS A 801 6.54 -8.35 44.06
N THR A 802 6.97 -7.78 42.94
CA THR A 802 6.22 -7.88 41.67
C THR A 802 6.34 -9.24 40.99
N ASN A 803 7.41 -9.98 41.28
CA ASN A 803 7.65 -11.36 40.85
C ASN A 803 7.43 -11.60 39.35
N THR A 804 7.74 -10.60 38.52
CA THR A 804 7.55 -10.65 37.06
C THR A 804 8.84 -10.20 36.37
N GLY A 805 9.37 -11.02 35.45
CA GLY A 805 10.51 -10.62 34.63
C GLY A 805 10.11 -9.53 33.64
N GLY A 806 10.95 -8.51 33.49
CA GLY A 806 10.67 -7.38 32.58
C GLY A 806 9.87 -6.23 33.19
N TYR A 807 9.56 -6.31 34.49
CA TYR A 807 8.78 -5.32 35.23
C TYR A 807 9.29 -5.27 36.68
N ILE A 808 9.50 -4.07 37.21
CA ILE A 808 9.95 -3.89 38.60
C ILE A 808 9.38 -2.60 39.18
N ALA A 809 8.87 -2.65 40.41
CA ALA A 809 8.22 -1.51 41.05
C ALA A 809 9.26 -0.49 41.54
N ASN A 810 8.91 0.79 41.59
CA ASN A 810 9.81 1.83 42.08
C ASN A 810 10.23 1.58 43.53
N GLY A 811 9.35 1.06 44.39
CA GLY A 811 9.69 0.65 45.75
C GLY A 811 10.78 -0.44 45.80
N GLU A 812 10.82 -1.34 44.82
CA GLU A 812 11.84 -2.39 44.70
C GLU A 812 13.17 -1.82 44.19
N ILE A 813 13.11 -0.93 43.20
CA ILE A 813 14.27 -0.20 42.67
C ILE A 813 14.94 0.60 43.79
N ASP A 814 14.15 1.35 44.56
CA ASP A 814 14.57 2.09 45.75
C ASP A 814 15.26 1.18 46.77
N ASP A 815 14.69 0.00 47.02
CA ASP A 815 15.25 -0.98 47.95
C ASP A 815 16.60 -1.52 47.48
N ILE A 816 16.77 -1.77 46.17
CA ILE A 816 18.04 -2.19 45.57
C ILE A 816 19.10 -1.10 45.76
N ILE A 817 18.75 0.16 45.46
CA ILE A 817 19.64 1.32 45.62
C ILE A 817 20.06 1.49 47.08
N LYS A 818 19.09 1.47 48.01
CA LYS A 818 19.32 1.65 49.45
C LYS A 818 20.19 0.55 50.05
N LYS A 819 19.93 -0.72 49.70
CA LYS A 819 20.64 -1.88 50.26
C LYS A 819 22.01 -2.12 49.63
N LYS A 820 22.29 -1.58 48.43
CA LYS A 820 23.51 -1.83 47.65
C LYS A 820 23.85 -3.32 47.56
N ALA A 821 22.84 -4.14 47.31
CA ALA A 821 22.97 -5.60 47.23
C ALA A 821 23.64 -6.01 45.90
N GLY A 822 24.95 -5.75 45.78
CA GLY A 822 25.75 -6.01 44.59
C GLY A 822 26.21 -4.74 43.85
N PRO A 823 26.92 -4.89 42.72
CA PRO A 823 27.32 -3.77 41.88
C PRO A 823 26.10 -3.04 41.31
N ILE A 824 26.02 -1.73 41.55
CA ILE A 824 24.96 -0.86 41.03
C ILE A 824 25.56 0.33 40.27
N ARG A 825 24.86 0.79 39.23
CA ARG A 825 25.14 2.03 38.50
C ARG A 825 23.83 2.77 38.28
N GLU A 826 23.70 3.93 38.92
CA GLU A 826 22.61 4.87 38.69
C GLU A 826 23.02 5.84 37.59
N LEU A 827 22.23 5.91 36.53
CA LEU A 827 22.49 6.68 35.33
C LEU A 827 21.23 7.50 34.99
N PHE A 828 21.43 8.58 34.24
CA PHE A 828 20.35 9.39 33.70
C PHE A 828 20.59 9.61 32.21
N ASP A 829 19.64 9.21 31.38
CA ASP A 829 19.68 9.47 29.94
C ASP A 829 18.95 10.78 29.64
N GLU A 830 19.71 11.80 29.25
CA GLU A 830 19.19 13.14 28.97
C GLU A 830 18.28 13.18 27.73
N GLU A 831 18.52 12.33 26.73
CA GLU A 831 17.75 12.35 25.47
C GLU A 831 16.35 11.77 25.66
N SER A 832 16.24 10.66 26.38
CA SER A 832 14.95 10.04 26.71
C SER A 832 14.32 10.58 27.99
N ASP A 833 15.04 11.41 28.75
CA ASP A 833 14.65 11.93 30.06
C ASP A 833 14.29 10.83 31.06
N SER A 834 15.13 9.78 31.12
CA SER A 834 14.86 8.55 31.86
C SER A 834 15.91 8.29 32.92
N ASP A 835 15.47 7.86 34.10
CA ASP A 835 16.37 7.28 35.09
C ASP A 835 16.67 5.83 34.72
N ILE A 836 17.92 5.42 34.85
CA ILE A 836 18.39 4.08 34.53
C ILE A 836 19.10 3.52 35.76
N LEU A 837 18.72 2.32 36.17
CA LEU A 837 19.49 1.54 37.14
C LEU A 837 20.03 0.30 36.46
N ILE A 838 21.34 0.10 36.55
CA ILE A 838 21.97 -1.18 36.25
C ILE A 838 22.36 -1.82 37.58
N TYR A 839 21.92 -3.05 37.82
CA TYR A 839 22.22 -3.81 39.03
C TYR A 839 22.65 -5.24 38.67
N ASN A 840 23.37 -5.89 39.59
CA ASN A 840 23.91 -7.24 39.37
C ASN A 840 24.68 -7.39 38.04
N ASN A 841 25.37 -6.31 37.63
CA ASN A 841 26.12 -6.12 36.38
C ASN A 841 25.31 -6.08 35.07
N VAL A 842 24.20 -6.82 34.96
CA VAL A 842 23.49 -7.03 33.68
C VAL A 842 21.99 -6.86 33.76
N GLU A 843 21.43 -6.50 34.91
CA GLU A 843 20.02 -6.15 35.01
C GLU A 843 19.87 -4.66 34.76
N TYR A 844 19.12 -4.30 33.72
CA TYR A 844 18.82 -2.92 33.36
C TYR A 844 17.36 -2.62 33.70
N VAL A 845 17.07 -1.43 34.22
CA VAL A 845 15.72 -0.90 34.27
C VAL A 845 15.72 0.58 33.89
N GLY A 846 14.85 0.94 32.95
CA GLY A 846 14.48 2.34 32.67
C GLY A 846 13.20 2.69 33.43
N TYR A 847 13.22 3.74 34.24
CA TYR A 847 12.13 4.11 35.14
C TYR A 847 12.06 5.63 35.38
N MET A 848 11.10 6.07 36.18
CA MET A 848 11.03 7.46 36.67
C MET A 848 11.29 7.51 38.17
N SER A 849 12.38 8.17 38.57
CA SER A 849 12.57 8.63 39.95
C SER A 849 11.56 9.74 40.29
N GLN A 850 11.38 10.03 41.58
CA GLN A 850 10.51 11.14 42.02
C GLN A 850 10.95 12.48 41.40
N LYS A 851 12.26 12.71 41.24
CA LYS A 851 12.81 13.91 40.60
C LYS A 851 12.37 14.02 39.13
N THR A 852 12.40 12.91 38.39
CA THR A 852 11.95 12.87 37.00
C THR A 852 10.44 13.04 36.90
N LYS A 853 9.65 12.39 37.79
CA LYS A 853 8.20 12.61 37.89
C LYS A 853 7.88 14.09 38.10
N ASP A 854 8.51 14.75 39.07
CA ASP A 854 8.25 16.16 39.38
C ASP A 854 8.57 17.09 38.21
N ARG A 855 9.71 16.85 37.54
CA ARG A 855 10.09 17.60 36.34
C ARG A 855 9.10 17.39 35.20
N ARG A 856 8.63 16.16 34.96
CA ARG A 856 7.64 15.85 33.92
C ARG A 856 6.29 16.48 34.22
N VAL A 857 5.82 16.38 35.46
CA VAL A 857 4.60 17.06 35.91
C VAL A 857 4.69 18.57 35.70
N ALA A 858 5.83 19.20 36.03
CA ALA A 858 6.05 20.62 35.77
C ALA A 858 6.01 20.95 34.26
N LYS A 859 6.60 20.09 33.41
CA LYS A 859 6.53 20.24 31.95
C LYS A 859 5.10 20.16 31.42
N TYR A 860 4.32 19.19 31.88
CA TYR A 860 2.92 19.03 31.46
C TYR A 860 2.05 20.21 31.90
N LYS A 861 2.27 20.74 33.11
CA LYS A 861 1.67 22.01 33.56
C LYS A 861 2.00 23.17 32.62
N GLY A 862 3.28 23.34 32.28
CA GLY A 862 3.74 24.40 31.38
C GLY A 862 3.19 24.30 29.96
N LEU A 863 2.76 23.11 29.55
CA LEU A 863 2.12 22.83 28.26
C LEU A 863 0.58 22.82 28.33
N ASN A 864 -0.01 23.29 29.44
CA ASN A 864 -1.46 23.37 29.65
C ASN A 864 -2.19 22.02 29.53
N PHE A 865 -1.53 20.91 29.89
CA PHE A 865 -2.22 19.63 30.01
C PHE A 865 -3.11 19.58 31.24
N GLY A 866 -4.18 18.79 31.17
CA GLY A 866 -5.20 18.69 32.21
C GLY A 866 -4.70 18.14 33.54
N GLY A 867 -3.65 17.31 33.50
CA GLY A 867 -3.09 16.70 34.68
C GLY A 867 -1.98 15.71 34.40
N ALA A 868 -1.59 14.98 35.44
CA ALA A 868 -0.73 13.81 35.36
C ALA A 868 -1.37 12.62 36.10
N THR A 869 -1.17 11.42 35.59
CA THR A 869 -1.70 10.17 36.13
C THR A 869 -0.57 9.21 36.46
N ASP A 870 -0.57 8.67 37.67
CA ASP A 870 0.45 7.71 38.13
C ASP A 870 -0.11 6.29 38.05
N TRP A 871 0.56 5.45 37.23
CA TRP A 871 0.34 4.00 37.20
C TRP A 871 1.52 3.30 37.88
N ALA A 872 1.35 2.67 39.04
CA ALA A 872 0.26 2.84 39.99
C ALA A 872 0.81 3.29 41.34
N VAL A 873 -0.01 3.89 42.19
CA VAL A 873 0.48 4.56 43.41
C VAL A 873 1.05 3.61 44.46
N ASP A 874 0.70 2.32 44.38
CA ASP A 874 1.13 1.27 45.29
C ASP A 874 2.46 0.57 44.90
N LEU A 875 3.17 1.08 43.89
CA LEU A 875 4.38 0.48 43.31
C LEU A 875 5.69 1.17 43.73
#